data_AF-A0A420XTJ9-F1
#
_entry.id   AF-A0A420XTJ9-F1
#
_cell.length_a   1.000
_cell.length_b   1.000
_cell.length_c   1.000
_cell.angle_alpha   90.00
_cell.angle_beta   90.00
_cell.angle_gamma   90.00
#
_symmetry.space_group_name_H-M   'P 1'
#
loop_
_entity.id
_entity.type
_entity.pdbx_description
1 polymer ?
#
loop_
_entity_poly.entity_id
_entity_poly.type
_entity_poly.pdbx_seq_one_letter_code
_entity_poly.pdbx_strand_id
1 'polypeptide(L)'
;MKLTVVLLADQTPPATASAVWATVEAANAVEDALGVEVDARLVAVGPDPETEPLLRSVEGAVVDVAPGEGLATAWDRGVAATTAELVYLCTDVSAPRPDALVELVRALLAHPEAVVAFPGTSAAPAVLARSSYLRGVGGLQGLGLAWPDAAPEVWHHLWLLLEPGRRVVVPGAVVRGVPVVQPPRPLDPAGWVTVGAHTYLAGDSKAVAYVSTQRIRIGAYCSIAEGVRLLNPHPRDGRVVGADGVETTLNLFGVHRPGTATTFPLNRLGYVEPEWPRPDQLGAPQVIGNDVWIGQGAVVVGPVTVGDGAIVGAGAVVSRDVPPYAVVAGNPAQVVRYRYDQGVIDAMLEIRWWDWTEEVISERLEWFRRPAAEFVAQFGPAGRSASTAAVGRPTPLFRDPVFDGATDPVLVRNRAEGTWWLVYTARRASVPTAGVEWVHGSDLGVAISADGGASWTYRGTLAGLEHEPGRNTFWAPELLWVGDTCHMFVSYVRGVPDRWEGHARHIHHYTSSDMWAWEHQGRLELSSDRVIDAAVVALPGGGYRMYYKDEADGGTTWSSDSADLSSWSGHRRVLQTMGGHEGPKVFFFEGAWWLLVDGWKGQLAYRSDDLESWEEAGRILEPATGRPGTDDVGAGHHADLVVDGSRAYVVYFTHPERHTAASDLPRARRSSVHVAELHVVDGRLTAARGEPDVLRLSDDAV
;
A
#
# COMPACT_ATOMS: atom_id res chain seq x y z
N MET A 1 -21.15 22.53 -14.42
CA MET A 1 -21.33 23.45 -13.26
C MET A 1 -20.16 24.42 -13.33
N LYS A 2 -20.35 25.73 -13.18
CA LYS A 2 -19.24 26.68 -13.19
C LYS A 2 -18.88 27.02 -11.76
N LEU A 3 -17.66 26.71 -11.37
CA LEU A 3 -17.11 27.06 -10.06
C LEU A 3 -16.33 28.36 -10.17
N THR A 4 -16.51 29.32 -9.26
CA THR A 4 -15.66 30.51 -9.20
C THR A 4 -14.85 30.57 -7.92
N VAL A 5 -13.54 30.50 -8.07
CA VAL A 5 -12.58 30.71 -6.98
C VAL A 5 -12.37 32.22 -6.83
N VAL A 6 -12.36 32.76 -5.61
CA VAL A 6 -12.09 34.18 -5.33
C VAL A 6 -10.95 34.27 -4.32
N LEU A 7 -9.76 34.65 -4.80
CA LEU A 7 -8.56 34.74 -3.96
C LEU A 7 -8.37 36.18 -3.48
N LEU A 8 -8.25 36.37 -2.16
CA LEU A 8 -7.89 37.64 -1.53
C LEU A 8 -6.41 37.63 -1.13
N ALA A 9 -5.57 38.32 -1.90
CA ALA A 9 -4.16 38.48 -1.56
C ALA A 9 -3.96 39.82 -0.82
N ASP A 10 -3.58 39.77 0.47
CA ASP A 10 -3.15 40.95 1.26
C ASP A 10 -1.66 40.90 1.65
N GLN A 11 -0.90 39.97 1.08
CA GLN A 11 0.45 39.58 1.53
C GLN A 11 1.57 40.08 0.61
N THR A 12 2.80 40.01 1.13
CA THR A 12 4.05 40.28 0.39
C THR A 12 4.26 39.29 -0.77
N PRO A 13 4.97 39.69 -1.85
CA PRO A 13 5.00 38.97 -3.13
C PRO A 13 5.33 37.46 -3.07
N PRO A 14 6.28 36.97 -2.24
CA PRO A 14 6.61 35.54 -2.18
C PRO A 14 5.49 34.65 -1.61
N ALA A 15 4.72 35.18 -0.65
CA ALA A 15 3.60 34.46 -0.04
C ALA A 15 2.39 34.44 -0.98
N THR A 16 2.17 35.53 -1.70
CA THR A 16 1.12 35.62 -2.73
C THR A 16 1.36 34.63 -3.88
N ALA A 17 2.61 34.45 -4.31
CA ALA A 17 2.96 33.47 -5.34
C ALA A 17 2.62 32.01 -4.93
N SER A 18 3.03 31.60 -3.72
CA SER A 18 2.73 30.26 -3.21
C SER A 18 1.24 30.03 -3.02
N ALA A 19 0.51 31.02 -2.50
CA ALA A 19 -0.93 30.94 -2.31
C ALA A 19 -1.70 30.78 -3.64
N VAL A 20 -1.24 31.47 -4.69
CA VAL A 20 -1.85 31.37 -6.02
C VAL A 20 -1.60 29.98 -6.63
N TRP A 21 -0.39 29.42 -6.51
CA TRP A 21 -0.07 28.10 -7.07
C TRP A 21 -0.80 26.96 -6.33
N ALA A 22 -0.84 27.02 -4.99
CA ALA A 22 -1.61 26.07 -4.19
C ALA A 22 -3.12 26.13 -4.53
N THR A 23 -3.61 27.31 -4.94
CA THR A 23 -5.01 27.48 -5.35
C THR A 23 -5.29 26.91 -6.73
N VAL A 24 -4.37 27.07 -7.69
CA VAL A 24 -4.49 26.44 -9.02
C VAL A 24 -4.46 24.92 -8.89
N GLU A 25 -3.58 24.37 -8.05
CA GLU A 25 -3.56 22.92 -7.75
C GLU A 25 -4.87 22.44 -7.11
N ALA A 26 -5.41 23.21 -6.16
CA ALA A 26 -6.69 22.87 -5.52
C ALA A 26 -7.87 22.97 -6.50
N ALA A 27 -7.88 23.97 -7.39
CA ALA A 27 -8.90 24.13 -8.42
C ALA A 27 -8.87 22.93 -9.38
N ASN A 28 -7.71 22.55 -9.88
CA ASN A 28 -7.53 21.38 -10.75
C ASN A 28 -7.95 20.08 -10.05
N ALA A 29 -7.59 19.91 -8.77
CA ALA A 29 -8.01 18.74 -7.99
C ALA A 29 -9.55 18.67 -7.81
N VAL A 30 -10.23 19.82 -7.75
CA VAL A 30 -11.69 19.91 -7.70
C VAL A 30 -12.33 19.66 -9.07
N GLU A 31 -11.74 20.16 -10.16
CA GLU A 31 -12.14 19.81 -11.53
C GLU A 31 -12.08 18.30 -11.76
N ASP A 32 -10.95 17.67 -11.42
CA ASP A 32 -10.72 16.24 -11.59
C ASP A 32 -11.66 15.39 -10.72
N ALA A 33 -11.89 15.80 -9.48
CA ALA A 33 -12.75 15.06 -8.55
C ALA A 33 -14.25 15.16 -8.89
N LEU A 34 -14.67 16.26 -9.51
CA LEU A 34 -16.10 16.54 -9.75
C LEU A 34 -16.50 16.53 -11.23
N GLY A 35 -15.55 16.50 -12.17
CA GLY A 35 -15.80 16.55 -13.60
C GLY A 35 -16.48 17.86 -14.05
N VAL A 36 -16.11 19.00 -13.45
CA VAL A 36 -16.70 20.33 -13.72
C VAL A 36 -15.63 21.32 -14.20
N GLU A 37 -16.04 22.36 -14.93
CA GLU A 37 -15.16 23.44 -15.40
C GLU A 37 -15.13 24.58 -14.35
N VAL A 38 -13.94 24.98 -13.94
CA VAL A 38 -13.66 25.98 -12.89
C VAL A 38 -13.18 27.28 -13.52
N ASP A 39 -13.94 28.36 -13.31
CA ASP A 39 -13.62 29.72 -13.73
C ASP A 39 -12.92 30.45 -12.55
N ALA A 40 -11.58 30.45 -12.53
CA ALA A 40 -10.82 31.05 -11.44
C ALA A 40 -10.75 32.59 -11.53
N ARG A 41 -11.14 33.28 -10.46
CA ARG A 41 -11.02 34.75 -10.34
C ARG A 41 -10.12 35.16 -9.18
N LEU A 42 -9.20 36.07 -9.44
CA LEU A 42 -8.23 36.57 -8.46
C LEU A 42 -8.59 38.02 -8.14
N VAL A 43 -8.87 38.32 -6.87
CA VAL A 43 -9.22 39.68 -6.42
C VAL A 43 -8.17 40.14 -5.42
N ALA A 44 -7.18 40.90 -5.91
CA ALA A 44 -6.07 41.35 -5.09
C ALA A 44 -6.38 42.73 -4.48
N VAL A 45 -6.18 42.87 -3.17
CA VAL A 45 -6.42 44.12 -2.44
C VAL A 45 -5.09 44.77 -2.13
N GLY A 46 -4.78 45.86 -2.85
CA GLY A 46 -3.51 46.59 -2.70
C GLY A 46 -2.25 45.74 -2.98
N PRO A 47 -2.15 45.01 -4.11
CA PRO A 47 -0.91 44.34 -4.47
C PRO A 47 0.21 45.37 -4.62
N ASP A 48 1.41 45.02 -4.15
CA ASP A 48 2.59 45.81 -4.53
C ASP A 48 2.83 45.69 -6.06
N PRO A 49 3.55 46.64 -6.68
CA PRO A 49 3.77 46.68 -8.13
C PRO A 49 4.36 45.40 -8.76
N GLU A 50 5.02 44.55 -7.98
CA GLU A 50 5.62 43.28 -8.42
C GLU A 50 4.62 42.11 -8.41
N THR A 51 3.51 42.21 -7.67
CA THR A 51 2.54 41.12 -7.47
C THR A 51 1.52 41.03 -8.61
N GLU A 52 1.09 42.15 -9.19
CA GLU A 52 0.09 42.18 -10.27
C GLU A 52 0.52 41.42 -11.55
N PRO A 53 1.78 41.55 -12.05
CA PRO A 53 2.23 40.79 -13.22
C PRO A 53 2.21 39.27 -13.01
N LEU A 54 2.50 38.80 -11.80
CA LEU A 54 2.50 37.38 -11.44
C LEU A 54 1.07 36.82 -11.44
N LEU A 55 0.11 37.54 -10.86
CA LEU A 55 -1.30 37.15 -10.88
C LEU A 55 -1.85 37.08 -12.31
N ARG A 56 -1.43 38.02 -13.17
CA ARG A 56 -1.82 38.05 -14.58
C ARG A 56 -1.14 36.98 -15.45
N SER A 57 -0.08 36.32 -14.96
CA SER A 57 0.55 35.19 -15.66
C SER A 57 -0.18 33.85 -15.50
N VAL A 58 -1.21 33.79 -14.65
CA VAL A 58 -2.05 32.59 -14.50
C VAL A 58 -3.01 32.50 -15.67
N GLU A 59 -2.82 31.50 -16.53
CA GLU A 59 -3.64 31.28 -17.71
C GLU A 59 -5.11 31.01 -17.30
N GLY A 60 -6.04 31.78 -17.87
CA GLY A 60 -7.47 31.68 -17.57
C GLY A 60 -7.98 32.48 -16.36
N ALA A 61 -7.08 33.07 -15.55
CA ALA A 61 -7.51 33.84 -14.38
C ALA A 61 -7.95 35.27 -14.72
N VAL A 62 -9.12 35.69 -14.22
CA VAL A 62 -9.53 37.10 -14.25
C VAL A 62 -8.98 37.81 -13.02
N VAL A 63 -8.02 38.73 -13.22
CA VAL A 63 -7.38 39.51 -12.15
C VAL A 63 -8.01 40.89 -12.05
N ASP A 64 -8.70 41.15 -10.94
CA ASP A 64 -9.23 42.48 -10.58
C ASP A 64 -8.38 43.09 -9.45
N VAL A 65 -7.84 44.29 -9.70
CA VAL A 65 -6.90 44.97 -8.80
C VAL A 65 -7.52 46.28 -8.35
N ALA A 66 -7.66 46.45 -7.03
CA ALA A 66 -8.24 47.66 -6.44
C ALA A 66 -7.28 48.32 -5.44
N PRO A 67 -6.43 49.24 -5.93
CA PRO A 67 -5.47 49.94 -5.07
C PRO A 67 -6.21 50.89 -4.13
N GLY A 68 -5.96 50.77 -2.81
CA GLY A 68 -6.47 51.71 -1.82
C GLY A 68 -7.90 51.47 -1.32
N GLU A 69 -8.55 50.39 -1.75
CA GLU A 69 -9.80 49.93 -1.16
C GLU A 69 -9.58 49.03 0.05
N GLY A 70 -10.52 49.06 1.01
CA GLY A 70 -10.52 48.12 2.13
C GLY A 70 -10.94 46.71 1.69
N LEU A 71 -10.45 45.69 2.42
CA LEU A 71 -10.68 44.27 2.14
C LEU A 71 -12.15 43.91 1.91
N ALA A 72 -13.06 44.46 2.73
CA ALA A 72 -14.50 44.22 2.63
C ALA A 72 -15.10 44.73 1.31
N THR A 73 -14.74 45.94 0.88
CA THR A 73 -15.24 46.54 -0.37
C THR A 73 -14.75 45.78 -1.59
N ALA A 74 -13.48 45.37 -1.57
CA ALA A 74 -12.90 44.60 -2.67
C ALA A 74 -13.50 43.19 -2.76
N TRP A 75 -13.77 42.57 -1.60
CA TRP A 75 -14.49 41.31 -1.51
C TRP A 75 -15.91 41.42 -2.07
N ASP A 76 -16.70 42.40 -1.63
CA ASP A 76 -18.07 42.60 -2.09
C ASP A 76 -18.14 42.79 -3.61
N ARG A 77 -17.17 43.49 -4.22
CA ARG A 77 -17.07 43.61 -5.69
C ARG A 77 -16.74 42.27 -6.34
N GLY A 78 -15.75 41.53 -5.81
CA GLY A 78 -15.36 40.22 -6.32
C GLY A 78 -16.50 39.20 -6.31
N VAL A 79 -17.26 39.18 -5.21
CA VAL A 79 -18.42 38.32 -5.03
C VAL A 79 -19.63 38.79 -5.86
N ALA A 80 -19.89 40.09 -5.92
CA ALA A 80 -21.00 40.63 -6.73
C ALA A 80 -20.80 40.42 -8.25
N ALA A 81 -19.55 40.29 -8.70
CA ALA A 81 -19.23 40.01 -10.09
C ALA A 81 -19.31 38.51 -10.46
N THR A 82 -19.53 37.60 -9.48
CA THR A 82 -19.64 36.16 -9.74
C THR A 82 -21.09 35.69 -9.86
N THR A 83 -21.29 34.61 -10.62
CA THR A 83 -22.57 33.88 -10.74
C THR A 83 -22.50 32.50 -10.04
N ALA A 84 -21.47 32.26 -9.22
CA ALA A 84 -21.10 30.93 -8.76
C ALA A 84 -21.89 30.39 -7.56
N GLU A 85 -22.01 29.06 -7.52
CA GLU A 85 -22.65 28.27 -6.45
C GLU A 85 -21.67 27.91 -5.30
N LEU A 86 -20.35 28.13 -5.48
CA LEU A 86 -19.27 27.78 -4.55
C LEU A 86 -18.14 28.84 -4.63
N VAL A 87 -17.66 29.30 -3.48
CA VAL A 87 -16.61 30.33 -3.30
C VAL A 87 -15.49 29.73 -2.44
N TYR A 88 -14.25 29.79 -2.94
CA TYR A 88 -13.07 29.21 -2.29
C TYR A 88 -12.13 30.32 -1.80
N LEU A 89 -11.82 30.32 -0.50
CA LEU A 89 -10.93 31.29 0.15
C LEU A 89 -9.53 30.69 0.26
N CYS A 90 -8.52 31.38 -0.24
CA CYS A 90 -7.12 31.03 0.02
C CYS A 90 -6.47 32.14 0.84
N THR A 91 -6.27 31.88 2.12
CA THR A 91 -5.44 32.69 3.01
C THR A 91 -4.48 31.74 3.71
N ASP A 92 -3.17 31.94 3.59
CA ASP A 92 -2.21 31.23 4.44
C ASP A 92 -2.28 31.84 5.84
N VAL A 93 -3.05 31.24 6.73
CA VAL A 93 -3.16 31.71 8.11
C VAL A 93 -3.06 30.56 9.08
N SER A 94 -1.89 30.50 9.71
CA SER A 94 -1.77 30.05 11.09
C SER A 94 -2.61 30.89 12.08
N ALA A 95 -3.06 32.11 11.72
CA ALA A 95 -4.16 32.86 12.36
C ALA A 95 -4.55 34.15 11.57
N PRO A 96 -5.78 34.35 11.08
CA PRO A 96 -6.22 35.61 10.46
C PRO A 96 -6.38 36.72 11.51
N ARG A 97 -6.18 37.97 11.11
CA ARG A 97 -6.45 39.13 11.97
C ARG A 97 -7.96 39.18 12.30
N PRO A 98 -8.35 39.42 13.57
CA PRO A 98 -9.76 39.42 13.99
C PRO A 98 -10.67 40.28 13.13
N ASP A 99 -10.20 41.45 12.69
CA ASP A 99 -10.99 42.40 11.91
C ASP A 99 -11.31 41.88 10.49
N ALA A 100 -10.37 41.18 9.85
CA ALA A 100 -10.57 40.57 8.53
C ALA A 100 -11.55 39.40 8.60
N LEU A 101 -11.53 38.64 9.70
CA LEU A 101 -12.44 37.54 9.95
C LEU A 101 -13.88 38.04 10.21
N VAL A 102 -14.03 39.15 10.94
CA VAL A 102 -15.33 39.79 11.21
C VAL A 102 -15.99 40.25 9.90
N GLU A 103 -15.23 40.87 9.00
CA GLU A 103 -15.74 41.32 7.71
C GLU A 103 -16.04 40.14 6.77
N LEU A 104 -15.22 39.09 6.77
CA LEU A 104 -15.47 37.85 6.04
C LEU A 104 -16.80 37.20 6.46
N VAL A 105 -17.02 37.03 7.76
CA VAL A 105 -18.25 36.46 8.30
C VAL A 105 -19.46 37.33 7.96
N ARG A 106 -19.33 38.67 8.02
CA ARG A 106 -20.39 39.60 7.64
C ARG A 106 -20.79 39.46 6.17
N ALA A 107 -19.82 39.32 5.27
CA ALA A 107 -20.08 39.12 3.85
C ALA A 107 -20.68 37.73 3.54
N LEU A 108 -20.24 36.67 4.23
CA LEU A 108 -20.85 35.33 4.12
C LEU A 108 -22.33 35.32 4.54
N LEU A 109 -22.72 36.15 5.51
CA LEU A 109 -24.10 36.29 5.94
C LEU A 109 -24.99 37.01 4.88
N ALA A 110 -24.39 37.83 4.01
CA ALA A 110 -25.10 38.51 2.93
C ALA A 110 -25.44 37.58 1.73
N HIS A 111 -24.77 36.43 1.61
CA HIS A 111 -24.93 35.47 0.50
C HIS A 111 -25.30 34.05 0.99
N PRO A 112 -26.60 33.76 1.26
CA PRO A 112 -27.09 32.56 1.98
C PRO A 112 -26.89 31.20 1.30
N GLU A 113 -26.66 31.19 -0.02
CA GLU A 113 -26.53 29.96 -0.82
C GLU A 113 -25.09 29.66 -1.24
N ALA A 114 -24.14 30.54 -0.90
CA ALA A 114 -22.73 30.31 -1.20
C ALA A 114 -22.21 29.13 -0.35
N VAL A 115 -21.57 28.17 -1.02
CA VAL A 115 -20.73 27.17 -0.35
C VAL A 115 -19.33 27.78 -0.18
N VAL A 116 -18.77 27.68 1.03
CA VAL A 116 -17.48 28.27 1.36
C VAL A 116 -16.47 27.16 1.57
N ALA A 117 -15.32 27.29 0.92
CA ALA A 117 -14.20 26.37 1.04
C ALA A 117 -12.96 27.05 1.67
N PHE A 118 -12.32 26.39 2.64
CA PHE A 118 -11.10 26.86 3.32
C PHE A 118 -9.90 25.96 2.96
N PRO A 119 -8.67 26.51 2.89
CA PRO A 119 -7.50 25.72 2.55
C PRO A 119 -7.11 24.82 3.73
N GLY A 120 -6.74 23.57 3.44
CA GLY A 120 -6.08 22.67 4.40
C GLY A 120 -4.57 22.61 4.15
N THR A 121 -3.81 21.97 5.04
CA THR A 121 -2.35 21.72 4.88
C THR A 121 -2.00 20.72 3.77
N SER A 122 -2.97 20.33 2.95
CA SER A 122 -2.87 19.43 1.80
C SER A 122 -3.76 19.98 0.68
N ALA A 123 -3.43 19.71 -0.58
CA ALA A 123 -4.03 20.28 -1.81
C ALA A 123 -5.57 20.14 -2.02
N ALA A 124 -6.36 19.78 -0.99
CA ALA A 124 -7.81 19.74 -1.02
C ALA A 124 -8.43 20.64 0.08
N PRO A 125 -9.59 21.29 -0.15
CA PRO A 125 -10.24 22.11 0.86
C PRO A 125 -10.54 21.32 2.14
N ALA A 126 -10.24 21.93 3.30
CA ALA A 126 -10.45 21.32 4.60
C ALA A 126 -11.94 21.29 5.00
N VAL A 127 -12.71 22.31 4.62
CA VAL A 127 -14.12 22.46 5.04
C VAL A 127 -14.95 23.01 3.88
N LEU A 128 -16.13 22.42 3.64
CA LEU A 128 -17.16 22.90 2.72
C LEU A 128 -18.45 23.12 3.51
N ALA A 129 -18.91 24.36 3.62
CA ALA A 129 -20.17 24.67 4.34
C ALA A 129 -21.05 25.63 3.54
N ARG A 130 -22.37 25.39 3.53
CA ARG A 130 -23.34 26.41 3.11
C ARG A 130 -23.37 27.52 4.14
N SER A 131 -23.37 28.78 3.71
CA SER A 131 -23.42 29.93 4.64
C SER A 131 -24.67 29.93 5.54
N SER A 132 -25.76 29.28 5.12
CA SER A 132 -26.95 29.01 5.94
C SER A 132 -26.71 28.05 7.12
N TYR A 133 -25.79 27.09 6.99
CA TYR A 133 -25.41 26.17 8.07
C TYR A 133 -24.55 26.86 9.14
N LEU A 134 -23.69 27.80 8.74
CA LEU A 134 -22.93 28.63 9.68
C LEU A 134 -23.82 29.49 10.59
N ARG A 135 -25.06 29.80 10.16
CA ARG A 135 -26.07 30.46 11.03
C ARG A 135 -26.61 29.53 12.12
N GLY A 136 -26.56 28.21 11.89
CA GLY A 136 -27.17 27.18 12.75
C GLY A 136 -26.21 26.50 13.71
N VAL A 137 -24.88 26.60 13.51
CA VAL A 137 -23.88 26.13 14.47
C VAL A 137 -23.90 27.05 15.71
N GLY A 138 -24.86 26.78 16.60
CA GLY A 138 -24.82 27.10 18.02
C GLY A 138 -24.62 28.56 18.44
N GLY A 139 -25.59 29.44 18.17
CA GLY A 139 -25.97 30.44 19.17
C GLY A 139 -25.35 31.84 19.11
N LEU A 140 -25.38 32.54 17.96
CA LEU A 140 -25.27 34.01 17.98
C LEU A 140 -26.42 34.71 18.73
N GLN A 141 -27.51 33.99 19.04
CA GLN A 141 -28.60 34.46 19.91
C GLN A 141 -28.57 33.89 21.34
N GLY A 142 -27.76 32.85 21.61
CA GLY A 142 -27.81 32.08 22.87
C GLY A 142 -26.73 32.43 23.90
N LEU A 143 -25.66 33.12 23.50
CA LEU A 143 -24.52 33.43 24.36
C LEU A 143 -24.67 34.73 25.17
N GLY A 144 -25.69 35.56 24.89
CA GLY A 144 -25.92 36.81 25.62
C GLY A 144 -24.83 37.87 25.47
N LEU A 145 -23.85 37.66 24.58
CA LEU A 145 -22.73 38.57 24.31
C LEU A 145 -23.08 39.48 23.12
N ALA A 146 -22.75 40.76 23.22
CA ALA A 146 -22.84 41.70 22.10
C ALA A 146 -21.61 41.54 21.20
N TRP A 147 -21.78 41.64 19.88
CA TRP A 147 -20.66 41.65 18.94
C TRP A 147 -19.86 42.96 19.14
N PRO A 148 -18.55 42.94 19.46
CA PRO A 148 -17.49 42.08 18.91
C PRO A 148 -16.94 41.00 19.86
N ASP A 149 -17.51 40.85 21.06
CA ASP A 149 -16.91 40.04 22.13
C ASP A 149 -17.01 38.52 21.88
N ALA A 150 -17.89 38.07 20.97
CA ALA A 150 -18.08 36.65 20.63
C ALA A 150 -17.20 36.15 19.46
N ALA A 151 -16.40 37.02 18.83
CA ALA A 151 -15.55 36.66 17.69
C ALA A 151 -14.45 35.63 18.05
N PRO A 152 -13.79 35.68 19.23
CA PRO A 152 -12.78 34.70 19.62
C PRO A 152 -13.35 33.31 19.89
N GLU A 153 -14.54 33.17 20.48
CA GLU A 153 -15.16 31.86 20.73
C GLU A 153 -15.68 31.21 19.44
N VAL A 154 -16.24 32.01 18.51
CA VAL A 154 -16.64 31.54 17.18
C VAL A 154 -15.41 31.09 16.39
N TRP A 155 -14.31 31.83 16.47
CA TRP A 155 -13.04 31.42 15.88
C TRP A 155 -12.47 30.16 16.53
N HIS A 156 -12.54 30.02 17.85
CA HIS A 156 -12.10 28.79 18.54
C HIS A 156 -12.91 27.57 18.08
N HIS A 157 -14.23 27.71 17.89
CA HIS A 157 -15.08 26.65 17.37
C HIS A 157 -14.83 26.35 15.89
N LEU A 158 -14.62 27.36 15.05
CA LEU A 158 -14.23 27.17 13.65
C LEU A 158 -12.83 26.55 13.55
N TRP A 159 -11.88 26.97 14.38
CA TRP A 159 -10.53 26.43 14.46
C TRP A 159 -10.53 24.94 14.84
N LEU A 160 -11.34 24.53 15.82
CA LEU A 160 -11.54 23.12 16.16
C LEU A 160 -12.19 22.31 15.02
N LEU A 161 -12.95 22.96 14.13
CA LEU A 161 -13.50 22.35 12.91
C LEU A 161 -12.49 22.35 11.75
N LEU A 162 -11.52 23.27 11.78
CA LEU A 162 -10.48 23.51 10.78
C LEU A 162 -9.13 22.85 11.12
N GLU A 163 -9.03 22.10 12.24
CA GLU A 163 -7.83 21.31 12.56
C GLU A 163 -7.45 20.38 11.40
N PRO A 164 -6.15 20.26 11.07
CA PRO A 164 -5.69 19.41 9.97
C PRO A 164 -6.24 17.98 10.08
N GLY A 165 -7.06 17.57 9.11
CA GLY A 165 -7.67 16.23 9.04
C GLY A 165 -9.14 16.14 9.46
N ARG A 166 -9.77 17.22 9.96
CA ARG A 166 -11.23 17.24 10.18
C ARG A 166 -11.98 17.70 8.92
N ARG A 167 -12.66 16.78 8.23
CA ARG A 167 -13.69 17.12 7.23
C ARG A 167 -15.07 17.19 7.88
N VAL A 168 -15.69 18.37 7.85
CA VAL A 168 -17.08 18.59 8.25
C VAL A 168 -18.00 18.34 7.06
N VAL A 169 -18.89 17.36 7.14
CA VAL A 169 -19.94 17.10 6.16
C VAL A 169 -21.25 17.66 6.69
N VAL A 170 -21.88 18.57 5.93
CA VAL A 170 -23.14 19.22 6.31
C VAL A 170 -24.33 18.28 6.01
N PRO A 171 -25.21 18.01 6.99
CA PRO A 171 -26.44 17.26 6.76
C PRO A 171 -27.32 17.96 5.70
N GLY A 172 -27.67 17.25 4.63
CA GLY A 172 -28.54 17.76 3.55
C GLY A 172 -27.85 18.21 2.26
N ALA A 173 -26.51 18.10 2.17
CA ALA A 173 -25.81 18.29 0.91
C ALA A 173 -26.05 17.09 -0.03
N VAL A 174 -27.01 17.21 -0.94
CA VAL A 174 -27.20 16.27 -2.06
C VAL A 174 -26.38 16.77 -3.24
N VAL A 175 -25.22 16.15 -3.50
CA VAL A 175 -24.56 16.23 -4.80
C VAL A 175 -25.21 15.16 -5.67
N ARG A 176 -25.80 15.57 -6.79
CA ARG A 176 -26.77 14.80 -7.58
C ARG A 176 -26.26 13.40 -7.97
N GLY A 177 -26.77 12.38 -7.27
CA GLY A 177 -26.96 11.03 -7.84
C GLY A 177 -26.01 9.92 -7.41
N VAL A 178 -25.04 10.16 -6.53
CA VAL A 178 -24.17 9.08 -6.00
C VAL A 178 -24.33 9.02 -4.48
N PRO A 179 -24.82 7.91 -3.90
CA PRO A 179 -24.63 7.68 -2.47
C PRO A 179 -23.12 7.59 -2.24
N VAL A 180 -22.59 8.46 -1.39
CA VAL A 180 -21.19 8.35 -0.96
C VAL A 180 -21.05 7.04 -0.18
N VAL A 181 -20.59 5.99 -0.84
CA VAL A 181 -20.02 4.82 -0.18
C VAL A 181 -18.79 5.35 0.57
N GLN A 182 -18.77 5.17 1.89
CA GLN A 182 -17.64 5.59 2.70
C GLN A 182 -16.39 4.79 2.26
N PRO A 183 -15.31 5.43 1.79
CA PRO A 183 -14.01 4.79 1.92
C PRO A 183 -13.73 4.62 3.43
N PRO A 184 -13.08 3.52 3.88
CA PRO A 184 -12.84 3.28 5.29
C PRO A 184 -12.02 4.45 5.88
N ARG A 185 -12.62 5.19 6.82
CA ARG A 185 -11.89 6.17 7.63
C ARG A 185 -11.07 5.41 8.68
N PRO A 186 -9.76 5.68 8.83
CA PRO A 186 -9.11 5.50 10.11
C PRO A 186 -9.83 6.41 11.11
N LEU A 187 -10.23 5.87 12.27
CA LEU A 187 -10.86 6.65 13.34
C LEU A 187 -9.90 7.67 13.98
N ASP A 188 -8.61 7.58 13.63
CA ASP A 188 -7.54 8.43 14.12
C ASP A 188 -6.47 8.68 13.02
N PRO A 189 -6.19 9.94 12.64
CA PRO A 189 -5.11 10.31 11.73
C PRO A 189 -3.70 9.90 12.20
N ALA A 190 -3.49 9.65 13.49
CA ALA A 190 -2.23 9.16 14.03
C ALA A 190 -2.06 7.63 13.94
N GLY A 191 -3.07 6.93 13.39
CA GLY A 191 -3.04 5.48 13.18
C GLY A 191 -3.23 4.66 14.45
N TRP A 192 -3.77 5.23 15.54
CA TRP A 192 -3.97 4.52 16.80
C TRP A 192 -5.18 3.60 16.78
N VAL A 193 -6.19 3.92 15.98
CA VAL A 193 -7.37 3.09 15.75
C VAL A 193 -7.55 2.81 14.26
N THR A 194 -7.42 1.55 13.86
CA THR A 194 -7.63 1.11 12.47
C THR A 194 -8.93 0.32 12.36
N VAL A 195 -9.70 0.56 11.30
CA VAL A 195 -10.98 -0.11 11.04
C VAL A 195 -10.96 -0.72 9.65
N GLY A 196 -11.27 -2.02 9.56
CA GLY A 196 -11.36 -2.75 8.29
C GLY A 196 -12.60 -2.39 7.48
N ALA A 197 -12.59 -2.80 6.21
CA ALA A 197 -13.66 -2.50 5.25
C ALA A 197 -15.03 -3.00 5.74
N HIS A 198 -16.10 -2.28 5.39
CA HIS A 198 -17.50 -2.63 5.70
C HIS A 198 -17.85 -2.81 7.19
N THR A 199 -16.94 -2.42 8.09
CA THR A 199 -17.21 -2.37 9.53
C THR A 199 -17.92 -1.07 9.88
N TYR A 200 -18.95 -1.16 10.72
CA TYR A 200 -19.65 0.01 11.24
C TYR A 200 -19.72 0.01 12.77
N LEU A 201 -19.68 1.23 13.34
CA LEU A 201 -19.87 1.50 14.76
C LEU A 201 -21.10 2.40 14.90
N ALA A 202 -22.13 1.92 15.58
CA ALA A 202 -23.37 2.67 15.75
C ALA A 202 -23.28 3.70 16.91
N GLY A 203 -23.99 4.82 16.72
CA GLY A 203 -24.30 5.80 17.76
C GLY A 203 -23.08 6.39 18.48
N ASP A 204 -23.13 6.38 19.81
CA ASP A 204 -22.16 7.00 20.72
C ASP A 204 -20.99 6.07 21.14
N SER A 205 -20.74 5.00 20.37
CA SER A 205 -19.66 4.04 20.64
C SER A 205 -18.28 4.72 20.65
N LYS A 206 -17.38 4.23 21.49
CA LYS A 206 -16.05 4.84 21.72
C LYS A 206 -14.93 3.81 21.60
N ALA A 207 -13.91 4.14 20.82
CA ALA A 207 -12.61 3.48 20.85
C ALA A 207 -11.60 4.44 21.48
N VAL A 208 -10.97 4.04 22.58
CA VAL A 208 -10.11 4.92 23.39
C VAL A 208 -8.77 4.24 23.63
N ALA A 209 -7.71 4.82 23.05
CA ALA A 209 -6.32 4.57 23.39
C ALA A 209 -5.81 5.75 24.25
N TYR A 210 -5.02 5.47 25.28
CA TYR A 210 -4.64 6.48 26.29
C TYR A 210 -3.22 7.02 26.11
N VAL A 211 -2.36 6.31 25.39
CA VAL A 211 -1.01 6.76 25.04
C VAL A 211 -0.70 6.50 23.57
N SER A 212 0.22 7.30 23.02
CA SER A 212 0.66 7.24 21.62
C SER A 212 1.28 5.90 21.21
N THR A 213 1.61 5.02 22.16
CA THR A 213 2.16 3.68 21.93
C THR A 213 1.11 2.57 21.90
N GLN A 214 -0.15 2.87 22.17
CA GLN A 214 -1.25 1.89 22.11
C GLN A 214 -1.93 1.89 20.75
N ARG A 215 -2.44 0.72 20.37
CA ARG A 215 -3.18 0.52 19.12
C ARG A 215 -4.46 -0.28 19.40
N ILE A 216 -5.54 0.10 18.73
CA ILE A 216 -6.79 -0.66 18.63
C ILE A 216 -6.98 -1.00 17.15
N ARG A 217 -7.13 -2.27 16.83
CA ARG A 217 -7.39 -2.74 15.47
C ARG A 217 -8.75 -3.39 15.42
N ILE A 218 -9.57 -3.00 14.45
CA ILE A 218 -10.87 -3.60 14.18
C ILE A 218 -10.84 -4.14 12.76
N GLY A 219 -11.15 -5.43 12.59
CA GLY A 219 -11.19 -6.09 11.29
C GLY A 219 -12.34 -5.61 10.41
N ALA A 220 -12.53 -6.30 9.29
CA ALA A 220 -13.56 -6.02 8.30
C ALA A 220 -14.91 -6.68 8.66
N TYR A 221 -15.99 -6.18 8.06
CA TYR A 221 -17.36 -6.70 8.17
C TYR A 221 -17.88 -6.85 9.60
N CYS A 222 -17.42 -6.01 10.53
CA CYS A 222 -17.89 -6.05 11.91
C CYS A 222 -19.15 -5.21 12.10
N SER A 223 -20.01 -5.71 13.00
CA SER A 223 -21.26 -5.09 13.39
C SER A 223 -21.17 -4.66 14.85
N ILE A 224 -20.93 -3.38 15.12
CA ILE A 224 -20.75 -2.86 16.47
C ILE A 224 -21.94 -1.96 16.84
N ALA A 225 -22.73 -2.41 17.80
CA ALA A 225 -23.94 -1.72 18.25
C ALA A 225 -23.63 -0.44 19.06
N GLU A 226 -24.66 0.34 19.37
CA GLU A 226 -24.56 1.61 20.11
C GLU A 226 -24.00 1.44 21.53
N GLY A 227 -23.32 2.46 22.05
CA GLY A 227 -22.80 2.49 23.42
C GLY A 227 -21.62 1.53 23.69
N VAL A 228 -21.04 0.90 22.66
CA VAL A 228 -19.90 -0.01 22.84
C VAL A 228 -18.64 0.77 23.20
N ARG A 229 -17.85 0.24 24.16
CA ARG A 229 -16.60 0.86 24.61
C ARG A 229 -15.42 -0.08 24.38
N LEU A 230 -14.55 0.25 23.43
CA LEU A 230 -13.26 -0.40 23.21
C LEU A 230 -12.19 0.42 23.92
N LEU A 231 -11.66 -0.12 25.01
CA LEU A 231 -10.79 0.60 25.93
C LEU A 231 -9.46 -0.15 26.00
N ASN A 232 -8.39 0.47 25.52
CA ASN A 232 -7.02 -0.05 25.70
C ASN A 232 -6.32 0.79 26.79
N PRO A 233 -6.57 0.54 28.09
CA PRO A 233 -6.05 1.34 29.21
C PRO A 233 -4.52 1.28 29.30
N HIS A 234 -3.89 2.30 29.89
CA HIS A 234 -2.43 2.36 30.06
C HIS A 234 -1.92 1.07 30.73
N PRO A 235 -0.73 0.53 30.42
CA PRO A 235 -0.15 -0.62 31.13
C PRO A 235 0.00 -0.46 32.65
N ARG A 236 -0.27 0.74 33.18
CA ARG A 236 -0.17 1.15 34.59
C ARG A 236 -1.55 1.28 35.25
N ASP A 237 -2.64 1.08 34.51
CA ASP A 237 -3.99 1.09 35.05
C ASP A 237 -4.23 -0.17 35.91
N GLY A 238 -5.04 0.00 36.97
CA GLY A 238 -5.10 -0.90 38.11
C GLY A 238 -5.51 -2.33 37.77
N ARG A 239 -4.54 -3.21 37.57
CA ARG A 239 -4.73 -4.67 37.59
C ARG A 239 -4.93 -5.09 39.04
N VAL A 240 -6.06 -5.72 39.33
CA VAL A 240 -6.35 -6.32 40.62
C VAL A 240 -6.44 -7.82 40.43
N VAL A 241 -5.66 -8.58 41.18
CA VAL A 241 -5.76 -10.05 41.21
C VAL A 241 -6.58 -10.43 42.43
N GLY A 242 -7.72 -11.09 42.20
CA GLY A 242 -8.56 -11.63 43.26
C GLY A 242 -7.86 -12.77 44.03
N ALA A 243 -8.37 -13.11 45.21
CA ALA A 243 -7.85 -14.23 46.02
C ALA A 243 -7.98 -15.60 45.32
N ASP A 244 -8.83 -15.68 44.30
CA ASP A 244 -9.03 -16.80 43.38
C ASP A 244 -8.03 -16.84 42.22
N GLY A 245 -7.08 -15.89 42.17
CA GLY A 245 -6.10 -15.77 41.10
C GLY A 245 -6.63 -15.09 39.83
N VAL A 246 -7.88 -14.61 39.84
CA VAL A 246 -8.49 -13.94 38.69
C VAL A 246 -7.98 -12.51 38.59
N GLU A 247 -7.19 -12.23 37.55
CA GLU A 247 -6.79 -10.87 37.19
C GLU A 247 -7.97 -10.11 36.55
N THR A 248 -8.25 -8.91 37.07
CA THR A 248 -9.28 -7.98 36.63
C THR A 248 -8.66 -6.62 36.35
N THR A 249 -8.88 -6.07 35.16
CA THR A 249 -8.41 -4.73 34.79
C THR A 249 -9.44 -3.69 35.21
N LEU A 250 -9.09 -2.79 36.14
CA LEU A 250 -9.89 -1.62 36.49
C LEU A 250 -9.52 -0.43 35.60
N ASN A 251 -10.44 -0.01 34.72
CA ASN A 251 -10.24 1.21 33.93
C ASN A 251 -10.79 2.42 34.69
N LEU A 252 -9.87 3.25 35.21
CA LEU A 252 -10.20 4.40 36.08
C LEU A 252 -9.77 5.76 35.51
N PHE A 253 -9.35 5.83 34.24
CA PHE A 253 -8.89 7.09 33.62
C PHE A 253 -7.72 7.74 34.40
N GLY A 254 -6.69 6.95 34.74
CA GLY A 254 -5.49 7.44 35.42
C GLY A 254 -4.78 6.37 36.24
N VAL A 255 -3.53 6.67 36.61
CA VAL A 255 -2.72 5.80 37.47
C VAL A 255 -3.18 5.96 38.92
N HIS A 256 -4.06 5.06 39.37
CA HIS A 256 -4.46 4.95 40.77
C HIS A 256 -3.63 3.86 41.45
N ARG A 257 -3.02 4.18 42.60
CA ARG A 257 -2.17 3.25 43.35
C ARG A 257 -3.02 2.50 44.38
N PRO A 258 -3.48 1.26 44.12
CA PRO A 258 -4.31 0.52 45.08
C PRO A 258 -3.53 0.10 46.34
N GLY A 259 -2.20 0.06 46.26
CA GLY A 259 -1.32 -0.31 47.37
C GLY A 259 -0.84 0.87 48.23
N THR A 260 -1.28 2.11 47.97
CA THR A 260 -0.93 3.28 48.80
C THR A 260 -2.05 3.64 49.75
N ALA A 261 -1.74 4.48 50.75
CA ALA A 261 -2.69 4.95 51.75
C ALA A 261 -3.93 5.65 51.15
N THR A 262 -3.83 6.18 49.92
CA THR A 262 -4.96 6.69 49.15
C THR A 262 -4.82 6.30 47.68
N THR A 263 -5.94 6.03 47.03
CA THR A 263 -6.02 5.89 45.56
C THR A 263 -6.16 7.25 44.87
N PHE A 264 -6.31 8.36 45.62
CA PHE A 264 -6.42 9.70 45.07
C PHE A 264 -5.09 10.13 44.42
N PRO A 265 -5.12 10.64 43.18
CA PRO A 265 -3.91 11.08 42.49
C PRO A 265 -3.40 12.39 43.10
N LEU A 266 -2.38 12.32 43.96
CA LEU A 266 -1.90 13.46 44.75
C LEU A 266 -1.32 14.59 43.89
N ASN A 267 -0.94 14.29 42.65
CA ASN A 267 -0.58 15.31 41.65
C ASN A 267 -1.72 16.30 41.34
N ARG A 268 -2.99 15.93 41.54
CA ARG A 268 -4.13 16.85 41.43
C ARG A 268 -4.13 17.93 42.52
N LEU A 269 -3.39 17.71 43.61
CA LEU A 269 -3.18 18.70 44.68
C LEU A 269 -1.88 19.50 44.47
N GLY A 270 -1.23 19.36 43.31
CA GLY A 270 0.01 20.08 42.98
C GLY A 270 1.30 19.42 43.49
N TYR A 271 1.23 18.21 44.06
CA TYR A 271 2.42 17.47 44.45
C TYR A 271 3.08 16.79 43.25
N VAL A 272 4.40 16.95 43.12
CA VAL A 272 5.19 16.22 42.12
C VAL A 272 5.40 14.80 42.62
N GLU A 273 4.86 13.81 41.90
CA GLU A 273 5.15 12.40 42.20
C GLU A 273 6.55 12.05 41.67
N PRO A 274 7.37 11.28 42.42
CA PRO A 274 8.69 10.84 41.94
C PRO A 274 8.57 10.04 40.64
N GLU A 275 9.50 10.27 39.71
CA GLU A 275 9.52 9.67 38.37
C GLU A 275 9.47 8.14 38.42
N TRP A 276 8.57 7.56 37.61
CA TRP A 276 8.54 6.13 37.31
C TRP A 276 9.60 5.80 36.24
N PRO A 277 10.24 4.61 36.23
CA PRO A 277 11.10 4.20 35.12
C PRO A 277 10.39 4.35 33.76
N ARG A 278 11.03 5.02 32.80
CA ARG A 278 10.45 5.27 31.48
C ARG A 278 10.20 3.94 30.76
N PRO A 279 8.98 3.65 30.25
CA PRO A 279 8.75 2.45 29.46
C PRO A 279 9.08 2.73 28.00
N ASP A 280 10.19 2.15 27.58
CA ASP A 280 10.54 1.71 26.24
C ASP A 280 9.67 0.54 25.72
N GLN A 281 8.50 0.30 26.31
CA GLN A 281 7.61 -0.81 25.96
C GLN A 281 6.34 -0.30 25.26
N LEU A 282 6.20 -0.65 23.98
CA LEU A 282 4.95 -0.53 23.22
C LEU A 282 3.82 -1.22 24.00
N GLY A 283 2.67 -0.57 24.17
CA GLY A 283 1.50 -1.23 24.74
C GLY A 283 1.01 -2.31 23.78
N ALA A 284 0.75 -3.52 24.28
CA ALA A 284 0.19 -4.59 23.46
C ALA A 284 -1.13 -4.12 22.78
N PRO A 285 -1.34 -4.46 21.50
CA PRO A 285 -2.50 -4.00 20.77
C PRO A 285 -3.79 -4.66 21.29
N GLN A 286 -4.90 -3.94 21.24
CA GLN A 286 -6.24 -4.52 21.34
C GLN A 286 -6.72 -4.85 19.93
N VAL A 287 -7.19 -6.07 19.70
CA VAL A 287 -7.54 -6.56 18.36
C VAL A 287 -8.97 -7.09 18.36
N ILE A 288 -9.81 -6.54 17.50
CA ILE A 288 -11.10 -7.10 17.11
C ILE A 288 -10.90 -7.68 15.71
N GLY A 289 -11.17 -8.98 15.55
CA GLY A 289 -11.07 -9.70 14.26
C GLY A 289 -12.11 -9.25 13.25
N ASN A 290 -12.35 -10.08 12.24
CA ASN A 290 -13.30 -9.87 11.14
C ASN A 290 -14.64 -10.55 11.44
N ASP A 291 -15.74 -10.11 10.83
CA ASP A 291 -17.09 -10.66 11.06
C ASP A 291 -17.51 -10.71 12.56
N VAL A 292 -16.99 -9.78 13.37
CA VAL A 292 -17.29 -9.73 14.80
C VAL A 292 -18.58 -8.95 15.03
N TRP A 293 -19.47 -9.52 15.84
CA TRP A 293 -20.68 -8.84 16.29
C TRP A 293 -20.58 -8.46 17.76
N ILE A 294 -20.69 -7.17 18.07
CA ILE A 294 -20.66 -6.65 19.45
C ILE A 294 -22.01 -6.00 19.78
N GLY A 295 -22.67 -6.55 20.80
CA GLY A 295 -23.97 -6.09 21.30
C GLY A 295 -23.91 -4.77 22.05
N GLN A 296 -25.07 -4.11 22.12
CA GLN A 296 -25.21 -2.76 22.67
C GLN A 296 -24.62 -2.64 24.08
N GLY A 297 -23.88 -1.56 24.33
CA GLY A 297 -23.33 -1.25 25.65
C GLY A 297 -22.23 -2.21 26.15
N ALA A 298 -21.73 -3.13 25.32
CA ALA A 298 -20.62 -3.99 25.70
C ALA A 298 -19.32 -3.19 25.89
N VAL A 299 -18.45 -3.69 26.78
CA VAL A 299 -17.16 -3.08 27.11
C VAL A 299 -16.06 -4.10 26.84
N VAL A 300 -15.09 -3.74 26.01
CA VAL A 300 -13.89 -4.53 25.75
C VAL A 300 -12.70 -3.78 26.33
N VAL A 301 -12.03 -4.37 27.32
CA VAL A 301 -11.01 -3.68 28.13
C VAL A 301 -9.69 -4.44 28.16
N GLY A 302 -8.60 -3.74 27.86
CA GLY A 302 -7.23 -4.29 27.88
C GLY A 302 -6.71 -4.72 26.51
N PRO A 303 -5.47 -5.21 26.42
CA PRO A 303 -4.86 -5.70 25.19
C PRO A 303 -5.39 -7.09 24.83
N VAL A 304 -6.68 -7.18 24.56
CA VAL A 304 -7.39 -8.43 24.29
C VAL A 304 -7.62 -8.61 22.80
N THR A 305 -7.62 -9.88 22.38
CA THR A 305 -7.99 -10.30 21.03
C THR A 305 -9.38 -10.91 21.03
N VAL A 306 -10.30 -10.32 20.26
CA VAL A 306 -11.60 -10.91 19.93
C VAL A 306 -11.47 -11.57 18.57
N GLY A 307 -11.46 -12.90 18.51
CA GLY A 307 -11.21 -13.68 17.30
C GLY A 307 -12.28 -13.51 16.22
N ASP A 308 -11.92 -13.87 14.98
CA ASP A 308 -12.81 -13.74 13.81
C ASP A 308 -14.15 -14.47 14.03
N GLY A 309 -15.24 -13.85 13.60
CA GLY A 309 -16.59 -14.39 13.72
C GLY A 309 -17.13 -14.43 15.16
N ALA A 310 -16.44 -13.91 16.18
CA ALA A 310 -16.95 -13.96 17.55
C ALA A 310 -18.18 -13.05 17.75
N ILE A 311 -19.01 -13.40 18.75
CA ILE A 311 -20.18 -12.63 19.15
C ILE A 311 -20.04 -12.24 20.63
N VAL A 312 -20.11 -10.93 20.91
CA VAL A 312 -20.12 -10.38 22.26
C VAL A 312 -21.54 -9.92 22.59
N GLY A 313 -22.14 -10.50 23.63
CA GLY A 313 -23.49 -10.16 24.08
C GLY A 313 -23.60 -8.71 24.57
N ALA A 314 -24.82 -8.15 24.52
CA ALA A 314 -25.09 -6.81 25.03
C ALA A 314 -24.71 -6.66 26.51
N GLY A 315 -24.10 -5.53 26.87
CA GLY A 315 -23.64 -5.23 28.23
C GLY A 315 -22.52 -6.13 28.75
N ALA A 316 -21.94 -7.01 27.93
CA ALA A 316 -20.85 -7.89 28.36
C ALA A 316 -19.56 -7.09 28.60
N VAL A 317 -18.73 -7.55 29.55
CA VAL A 317 -17.41 -6.97 29.85
C VAL A 317 -16.33 -7.98 29.49
N VAL A 318 -15.70 -7.78 28.34
CA VAL A 318 -14.61 -8.62 27.82
C VAL A 318 -13.29 -8.09 28.36
N SER A 319 -12.64 -8.89 29.21
CA SER A 319 -11.34 -8.56 29.81
C SER A 319 -10.26 -9.61 29.51
N ARG A 320 -10.55 -10.57 28.63
CA ARG A 320 -9.67 -11.65 28.18
C ARG A 320 -9.91 -11.96 26.70
N ASP A 321 -8.98 -12.65 26.08
CA ASP A 321 -9.10 -13.08 24.69
C ASP A 321 -10.35 -13.95 24.48
N VAL A 322 -11.03 -13.71 23.36
CA VAL A 322 -12.22 -14.44 22.93
C VAL A 322 -11.83 -15.29 21.73
N PRO A 323 -11.99 -16.64 21.78
CA PRO A 323 -11.69 -17.50 20.65
C PRO A 323 -12.53 -17.16 19.40
N PRO A 324 -12.03 -17.46 18.18
CA PRO A 324 -12.81 -17.29 16.96
C PRO A 324 -14.16 -18.03 17.02
N TYR A 325 -15.19 -17.42 16.45
CA TYR A 325 -16.56 -17.95 16.42
C TYR A 325 -17.19 -18.26 17.79
N ALA A 326 -16.57 -17.86 18.90
CA ALA A 326 -17.15 -17.99 20.23
C ALA A 326 -18.25 -16.95 20.46
N VAL A 327 -19.27 -17.33 21.22
CA VAL A 327 -20.31 -16.43 21.72
C VAL A 327 -20.06 -16.21 23.21
N VAL A 328 -19.77 -14.98 23.60
CA VAL A 328 -19.47 -14.61 25.00
C VAL A 328 -20.53 -13.67 25.57
N ALA A 329 -20.81 -13.79 26.86
CA ALA A 329 -21.71 -12.89 27.58
C ALA A 329 -21.34 -12.81 29.07
N GLY A 330 -21.80 -11.76 29.75
CA GLY A 330 -21.61 -11.54 31.19
C GLY A 330 -20.52 -10.53 31.55
N ASN A 331 -20.33 -10.31 32.85
CA ASN A 331 -19.30 -9.46 33.42
C ASN A 331 -18.66 -10.19 34.62
N PRO A 332 -17.45 -10.77 34.47
CA PRO A 332 -16.66 -10.85 33.25
C PRO A 332 -17.30 -11.76 32.19
N ALA A 333 -17.08 -11.46 30.92
CA ALA A 333 -17.62 -12.24 29.81
C ALA A 333 -17.03 -13.67 29.80
N GLN A 334 -17.91 -14.67 29.65
CA GLN A 334 -17.54 -16.09 29.55
C GLN A 334 -18.07 -16.67 28.24
N VAL A 335 -17.39 -17.70 27.71
CA VAL A 335 -17.87 -18.45 26.54
C VAL A 335 -19.15 -19.19 26.91
N VAL A 336 -20.25 -18.84 26.24
CA VAL A 336 -21.55 -19.48 26.37
C VAL A 336 -21.64 -20.71 25.46
N ARG A 337 -21.17 -20.55 24.23
CA ARG A 337 -21.10 -21.60 23.20
C ARG A 337 -20.25 -21.12 22.03
N TYR A 338 -19.98 -22.00 21.07
CA TYR A 338 -19.48 -21.61 19.75
C TYR A 338 -20.64 -21.43 18.76
N ARG A 339 -20.43 -20.63 17.71
CA ARG A 339 -21.39 -20.47 16.60
C ARG A 339 -21.60 -21.77 15.85
N TYR A 340 -20.53 -22.54 15.63
CA TYR A 340 -20.50 -23.80 14.88
C TYR A 340 -19.65 -24.87 15.59
N ASP A 341 -19.63 -26.10 15.06
CA ASP A 341 -18.65 -27.11 15.47
C ASP A 341 -17.24 -26.76 14.98
N GLN A 342 -16.23 -27.42 15.55
CA GLN A 342 -14.82 -27.12 15.27
C GLN A 342 -14.46 -27.26 13.78
N GLY A 343 -15.00 -28.26 13.08
CA GLY A 343 -14.68 -28.47 11.66
C GLY A 343 -15.20 -27.34 10.77
N VAL A 344 -16.41 -26.84 11.06
CA VAL A 344 -16.96 -25.66 10.37
C VAL A 344 -16.17 -24.39 10.74
N ILE A 345 -15.73 -24.25 11.99
CA ILE A 345 -14.88 -23.13 12.42
C ILE A 345 -13.57 -23.12 11.66
N ASP A 346 -12.86 -24.25 11.61
CA ASP A 346 -11.58 -24.38 10.93
C ASP A 346 -11.73 -24.06 9.43
N ALA A 347 -12.77 -24.60 8.79
CA ALA A 347 -13.07 -24.32 7.39
C ALA A 347 -13.41 -22.83 7.15
N MET A 348 -14.18 -22.20 8.04
CA MET A 348 -14.50 -20.77 7.91
C MET A 348 -13.26 -19.87 8.10
N LEU A 349 -12.34 -20.25 9.01
CA LEU A 349 -11.06 -19.58 9.22
C LEU A 349 -10.09 -19.78 8.05
N GLU A 350 -10.22 -20.86 7.29
CA GLU A 350 -9.47 -21.08 6.05
C GLU A 350 -10.10 -20.32 4.88
N ILE A 351 -11.43 -20.29 4.79
CA ILE A 351 -12.16 -19.63 3.71
C ILE A 351 -11.93 -18.11 3.71
N ARG A 352 -11.83 -17.50 4.90
CA ARG A 352 -11.58 -16.06 5.12
C ARG A 352 -12.39 -15.18 4.17
N TRP A 353 -13.70 -15.38 4.16
CA TRP A 353 -14.59 -14.75 3.17
C TRP A 353 -14.52 -13.22 3.19
N TRP A 354 -14.13 -12.63 4.32
CA TRP A 354 -13.89 -11.19 4.47
C TRP A 354 -12.70 -10.66 3.65
N ASP A 355 -11.80 -11.54 3.18
CA ASP A 355 -10.72 -11.19 2.26
C ASP A 355 -11.15 -11.31 0.78
N TRP A 356 -12.40 -11.72 0.50
CA TRP A 356 -12.94 -11.77 -0.86
C TRP A 356 -13.23 -10.36 -1.39
N THR A 357 -13.11 -10.16 -2.71
CA THR A 357 -13.47 -8.88 -3.33
C THR A 357 -14.99 -8.64 -3.29
N GLU A 358 -15.41 -7.38 -3.41
CA GLU A 358 -16.83 -7.02 -3.43
C GLU A 358 -17.58 -7.73 -4.56
N GLU A 359 -16.92 -7.96 -5.71
CA GLU A 359 -17.49 -8.69 -6.84
C GLU A 359 -17.78 -10.15 -6.47
N VAL A 360 -16.80 -10.84 -5.86
CA VAL A 360 -16.95 -12.24 -5.44
C VAL A 360 -18.04 -12.37 -4.37
N ILE A 361 -18.10 -11.43 -3.42
CA ILE A 361 -19.14 -11.41 -2.40
C ILE A 361 -20.51 -11.18 -3.06
N SER A 362 -20.59 -10.24 -4.00
CA SER A 362 -21.82 -9.91 -4.74
C SER A 362 -22.35 -11.11 -5.53
N GLU A 363 -21.49 -11.82 -6.25
CA GLU A 363 -21.85 -13.03 -7.01
C GLU A 363 -22.30 -14.18 -6.09
N ARG A 364 -21.79 -14.23 -4.86
CA ARG A 364 -22.06 -15.31 -3.89
C ARG A 364 -23.04 -14.93 -2.79
N LEU A 365 -23.72 -13.78 -2.89
CA LEU A 365 -24.62 -13.26 -1.86
C LEU A 365 -25.67 -14.27 -1.39
N GLU A 366 -26.15 -15.13 -2.29
CA GLU A 366 -27.13 -16.16 -1.96
C GLU A 366 -26.59 -17.20 -0.97
N TRP A 367 -25.29 -17.48 -0.99
CA TRP A 367 -24.68 -18.50 -0.14
C TRP A 367 -24.51 -18.03 1.30
N PHE A 368 -24.27 -16.74 1.51
CA PHE A 368 -24.23 -16.14 2.86
C PHE A 368 -25.56 -16.26 3.61
N ARG A 369 -26.66 -16.52 2.89
CA ARG A 369 -27.99 -16.75 3.47
C ARG A 369 -28.28 -18.23 3.78
N ARG A 370 -27.37 -19.14 3.41
CA ARG A 370 -27.50 -20.59 3.65
C ARG A 370 -26.85 -20.98 4.98
N PRO A 371 -27.16 -22.18 5.52
CA PRO A 371 -26.47 -22.69 6.70
C PRO A 371 -24.94 -22.72 6.51
N ALA A 372 -24.19 -22.37 7.56
CA ALA A 372 -22.72 -22.32 7.49
C ALA A 372 -22.10 -23.65 7.05
N ALA A 373 -22.68 -24.80 7.43
CA ALA A 373 -22.25 -26.12 6.99
C ALA A 373 -22.34 -26.29 5.45
N GLU A 374 -23.36 -25.74 4.80
CA GLU A 374 -23.50 -25.76 3.33
C GLU A 374 -22.53 -24.79 2.68
N PHE A 375 -22.33 -23.62 3.29
CA PHE A 375 -21.35 -22.64 2.84
C PHE A 375 -19.93 -23.23 2.85
N VAL A 376 -19.52 -23.87 3.96
CA VAL A 376 -18.21 -24.52 4.02
C VAL A 376 -18.14 -25.80 3.19
N ALA A 377 -19.25 -26.51 2.96
CA ALA A 377 -19.25 -27.64 2.04
C ALA A 377 -19.01 -27.17 0.60
N GLN A 378 -19.51 -26.00 0.22
CA GLN A 378 -19.32 -25.42 -1.11
C GLN A 378 -17.94 -24.77 -1.29
N PHE A 379 -17.49 -23.97 -0.32
CA PHE A 379 -16.28 -23.14 -0.44
C PHE A 379 -15.08 -23.65 0.35
N GLY A 380 -15.30 -24.60 1.26
CA GLY A 380 -14.26 -25.23 2.07
C GLY A 380 -13.56 -26.39 1.35
N PRO A 381 -12.59 -27.04 2.02
CA PRO A 381 -11.64 -27.96 1.39
C PRO A 381 -12.28 -29.17 0.68
N ALA A 382 -13.36 -29.72 1.22
CA ALA A 382 -14.03 -30.93 0.71
C ALA A 382 -14.90 -30.69 -0.54
N GLY A 383 -15.40 -29.47 -0.76
CA GLY A 383 -16.22 -29.10 -1.93
C GLY A 383 -15.43 -28.92 -3.22
N ARG A 384 -14.10 -28.82 -3.12
CA ARG A 384 -13.20 -28.59 -4.27
C ARG A 384 -13.05 -29.80 -5.20
N SER A 385 -13.67 -30.95 -4.86
CA SER A 385 -13.58 -32.22 -5.60
C SER A 385 -14.60 -32.42 -6.73
N ALA A 386 -15.65 -31.60 -6.87
CA ALA A 386 -16.76 -31.93 -7.80
C ALA A 386 -17.32 -30.78 -8.65
N SER A 387 -16.70 -29.60 -8.66
CA SER A 387 -17.12 -28.52 -9.57
C SER A 387 -15.95 -27.57 -9.82
N THR A 388 -15.23 -27.85 -10.90
CA THR A 388 -14.23 -26.98 -11.52
C THR A 388 -14.89 -25.68 -12.01
N ALA A 389 -14.80 -24.65 -11.19
CA ALA A 389 -14.74 -23.25 -11.63
C ALA A 389 -13.91 -22.51 -10.57
N ALA A 390 -12.61 -22.42 -10.85
CA ALA A 390 -11.68 -21.61 -10.09
C ALA A 390 -12.16 -20.15 -10.09
N VAL A 391 -12.22 -19.52 -8.92
CA VAL A 391 -12.14 -18.06 -8.87
C VAL A 391 -10.67 -17.75 -8.70
N GLY A 392 -10.04 -17.48 -9.84
CA GLY A 392 -8.63 -17.14 -9.94
C GLY A 392 -8.30 -15.94 -9.07
N ARG A 393 -7.12 -15.98 -8.46
CA ARG A 393 -6.48 -14.73 -8.05
C ARG A 393 -6.03 -14.07 -9.35
N PRO A 394 -6.56 -12.91 -9.77
CA PRO A 394 -5.93 -12.23 -10.86
C PRO A 394 -4.71 -11.53 -10.28
N THR A 395 -3.55 -11.99 -10.72
CA THR A 395 -2.71 -11.13 -11.54
C THR A 395 -2.58 -9.68 -11.04
N PRO A 396 -1.47 -9.33 -10.38
CA PRO A 396 -0.19 -10.04 -10.41
C PRO A 396 -0.02 -11.16 -9.38
N LEU A 397 0.92 -12.08 -9.65
CA LEU A 397 1.43 -13.04 -8.67
C LEU A 397 1.98 -12.29 -7.45
N PHE A 398 2.71 -11.20 -7.69
CA PHE A 398 3.28 -10.37 -6.65
C PHE A 398 3.52 -8.93 -7.13
N ARG A 399 3.35 -7.96 -6.21
CA ARG A 399 3.80 -6.57 -6.36
C ARG A 399 4.64 -6.18 -5.16
N ASP A 400 5.73 -5.50 -5.43
CA ASP A 400 6.59 -4.95 -4.40
C ASP A 400 5.86 -3.84 -3.64
N PRO A 401 5.57 -4.01 -2.34
CA PRO A 401 4.84 -3.00 -1.58
C PRO A 401 5.68 -1.77 -1.22
N VAL A 402 7.01 -1.82 -1.43
CA VAL A 402 7.92 -0.73 -1.04
C VAL A 402 8.11 0.25 -2.18
N PHE A 403 8.58 -0.23 -3.33
CA PHE A 403 8.90 0.63 -4.46
C PHE A 403 8.01 0.41 -5.68
N ASP A 404 7.14 -0.62 -5.67
CA ASP A 404 6.26 -0.98 -6.78
C ASP A 404 7.03 -1.33 -8.06
N GLY A 405 8.25 -1.85 -7.90
CA GLY A 405 9.20 -2.13 -8.97
C GLY A 405 9.82 -3.52 -8.89
N ALA A 406 9.00 -4.57 -8.70
CA ALA A 406 9.48 -5.95 -8.74
C ALA A 406 9.85 -6.37 -10.19
N THR A 407 11.13 -6.61 -10.47
CA THR A 407 11.61 -7.10 -11.78
C THR A 407 12.57 -8.26 -11.63
N ASP A 408 12.82 -8.96 -12.73
CA ASP A 408 13.80 -10.05 -12.83
C ASP A 408 13.59 -11.09 -11.69
N PRO A 409 12.36 -11.66 -11.59
CA PRO A 409 11.99 -12.55 -10.50
C PRO A 409 12.76 -13.87 -10.60
N VAL A 410 13.12 -14.44 -9.45
CA VAL A 410 13.58 -15.82 -9.29
C VAL A 410 12.75 -16.52 -8.23
N LEU A 411 12.28 -17.72 -8.56
CA LEU A 411 11.46 -18.56 -7.70
C LEU A 411 12.28 -19.77 -7.24
N VAL A 412 12.58 -19.84 -5.95
CA VAL A 412 13.45 -20.87 -5.39
C VAL A 412 12.92 -21.35 -4.05
N ARG A 413 13.05 -22.65 -3.78
CA ARG A 413 12.72 -23.20 -2.46
C ARG A 413 13.84 -22.92 -1.47
N ASN A 414 13.53 -22.22 -0.37
CA ASN A 414 14.43 -22.12 0.75
C ASN A 414 14.37 -23.42 1.56
N ARG A 415 15.45 -24.22 1.47
CA ARG A 415 15.54 -25.54 2.12
C ARG A 415 15.64 -25.45 3.63
N ALA A 416 16.22 -24.37 4.17
CA ALA A 416 16.36 -24.17 5.60
C ALA A 416 15.02 -23.82 6.28
N GLU A 417 14.17 -23.04 5.60
CA GLU A 417 12.87 -22.64 6.12
C GLU A 417 11.69 -23.49 5.63
N GLY A 418 11.90 -24.33 4.61
CA GLY A 418 10.84 -25.16 4.01
C GLY A 418 9.75 -24.33 3.33
N THR A 419 10.11 -23.17 2.77
CA THR A 419 9.17 -22.24 2.11
C THR A 419 9.66 -21.86 0.72
N TRP A 420 8.74 -21.41 -0.13
CA TRP A 420 9.06 -20.87 -1.45
C TRP A 420 9.39 -19.39 -1.35
N TRP A 421 10.47 -18.97 -2.01
CA TRP A 421 10.94 -17.60 -2.02
C TRP A 421 10.90 -17.05 -3.45
N LEU A 422 10.34 -15.85 -3.57
CA LEU A 422 10.43 -15.01 -4.75
C LEU A 422 11.46 -13.94 -4.44
N VAL A 423 12.64 -14.06 -5.04
CA VAL A 423 13.72 -13.06 -4.96
C VAL A 423 13.68 -12.24 -6.25
N TYR A 424 13.79 -10.92 -6.16
CA TYR A 424 13.61 -10.07 -7.33
C TYR A 424 14.48 -8.81 -7.24
N THR A 425 14.83 -8.21 -8.37
CA THR A 425 15.38 -6.86 -8.41
C THR A 425 14.32 -5.86 -7.95
N ALA A 426 14.53 -5.22 -6.79
CA ALA A 426 13.61 -4.21 -6.26
C ALA A 426 13.94 -2.83 -6.84
N ARG A 427 13.50 -2.59 -8.09
CA ARG A 427 13.63 -1.27 -8.73
C ARG A 427 12.85 -0.23 -7.95
N ARG A 428 13.41 0.96 -7.84
CA ARG A 428 12.89 2.06 -7.03
C ARG A 428 11.85 2.90 -7.78
N ALA A 429 10.85 2.25 -8.36
CA ALA A 429 9.92 2.87 -9.31
C ALA A 429 9.15 4.07 -8.74
N SER A 430 8.85 4.06 -7.43
CA SER A 430 8.18 5.16 -6.72
C SER A 430 9.07 6.35 -6.36
N VAL A 431 10.39 6.27 -6.54
CA VAL A 431 11.32 7.34 -6.17
C VAL A 431 11.39 8.38 -7.29
N PRO A 432 11.22 9.69 -6.99
CA PRO A 432 11.32 10.75 -7.98
C PRO A 432 12.78 10.94 -8.41
N THR A 433 13.11 10.48 -9.61
CA THR A 433 14.45 10.58 -10.21
C THR A 433 14.36 11.11 -11.64
N ALA A 434 15.42 11.78 -12.10
CA ALA A 434 15.46 12.44 -13.40
C ALA A 434 16.01 11.55 -14.53
N GLY A 435 16.79 10.52 -14.22
CA GLY A 435 17.32 9.54 -15.16
C GLY A 435 17.01 8.11 -14.72
N VAL A 436 17.99 7.23 -14.88
CA VAL A 436 17.85 5.79 -14.58
C VAL A 436 18.25 5.42 -13.15
N GLU A 437 18.38 6.40 -12.26
CA GLU A 437 18.66 6.15 -10.85
C GLU A 437 17.56 5.30 -10.20
N TRP A 438 16.34 5.27 -10.72
CA TRP A 438 15.31 4.37 -10.18
C TRP A 438 15.60 2.89 -10.46
N VAL A 439 16.41 2.57 -11.47
CA VAL A 439 16.87 1.20 -11.77
C VAL A 439 18.19 0.89 -11.06
N HIS A 440 19.10 1.86 -11.01
CA HIS A 440 20.34 1.71 -10.27
C HIS A 440 20.12 1.80 -8.76
N GLY A 441 21.04 1.25 -7.97
CA GLY A 441 20.96 1.10 -6.52
C GLY A 441 19.81 0.24 -6.02
N SER A 442 19.26 -0.60 -6.89
CA SER A 442 18.28 -1.61 -6.53
C SER A 442 18.90 -2.65 -5.61
N ASP A 443 18.16 -3.00 -4.56
CA ASP A 443 18.44 -4.17 -3.73
C ASP A 443 17.74 -5.40 -4.31
N LEU A 444 18.02 -6.57 -3.76
CA LEU A 444 17.22 -7.77 -4.03
C LEU A 444 16.11 -7.90 -2.99
N GLY A 445 14.86 -7.73 -3.42
CA GLY A 445 13.67 -7.93 -2.58
C GLY A 445 13.33 -9.41 -2.39
N VAL A 446 12.66 -9.73 -1.29
CA VAL A 446 12.24 -11.10 -0.95
C VAL A 446 10.76 -11.12 -0.58
N ALA A 447 10.00 -12.00 -1.23
CA ALA A 447 8.68 -12.42 -0.78
C ALA A 447 8.67 -13.92 -0.50
N ILE A 448 7.93 -14.34 0.53
CA ILE A 448 7.88 -15.74 0.98
C ILE A 448 6.46 -16.28 0.83
N SER A 449 6.38 -17.53 0.41
CA SER A 449 5.18 -18.34 0.34
C SER A 449 5.33 -19.64 1.12
N ALA A 450 4.44 -19.85 2.10
CA ALA A 450 4.36 -21.08 2.88
C ALA A 450 3.35 -22.09 2.31
N ASP A 451 2.62 -21.71 1.26
CA ASP A 451 1.49 -22.48 0.69
C ASP A 451 1.75 -22.91 -0.77
N GLY A 452 3.02 -23.08 -1.14
CA GLY A 452 3.44 -23.56 -2.46
C GLY A 452 3.38 -22.49 -3.56
N GLY A 453 3.39 -21.21 -3.22
CA GLY A 453 3.30 -20.11 -4.18
C GLY A 453 1.88 -19.57 -4.38
N ALA A 454 0.90 -20.05 -3.62
CA ALA A 454 -0.49 -19.59 -3.73
C ALA A 454 -0.65 -18.18 -3.17
N SER A 455 0.10 -17.83 -2.11
CA SER A 455 0.19 -16.49 -1.53
C SER A 455 1.62 -16.08 -1.21
N TRP A 456 1.88 -14.77 -1.32
CA TRP A 456 3.21 -14.18 -1.20
C TRP A 456 3.19 -13.04 -0.17
N THR A 457 4.11 -13.09 0.78
CA THR A 457 4.30 -12.05 1.80
C THR A 457 5.68 -11.42 1.63
N TYR A 458 5.75 -10.10 1.42
CA TYR A 458 7.01 -9.37 1.40
C TYR A 458 7.73 -9.46 2.76
N ARG A 459 9.04 -9.71 2.74
CA ARG A 459 9.86 -9.95 3.94
C ARG A 459 11.09 -9.07 4.07
N GLY A 460 11.32 -8.16 3.12
CA GLY A 460 12.44 -7.23 3.15
C GLY A 460 13.34 -7.40 1.93
N THR A 461 14.60 -7.01 2.08
CA THR A 461 15.66 -7.20 1.08
C THR A 461 16.74 -8.11 1.62
N LEU A 462 17.48 -8.78 0.73
CA LEU A 462 18.66 -9.56 1.11
C LEU A 462 19.73 -8.64 1.71
N ALA A 463 20.21 -8.99 2.90
CA ALA A 463 21.23 -8.25 3.60
C ALA A 463 22.64 -8.82 3.31
N GLY A 464 23.67 -8.01 3.53
CA GLY A 464 25.07 -8.47 3.46
C GLY A 464 25.68 -8.57 2.06
N LEU A 465 24.99 -8.08 1.02
CA LEU A 465 25.52 -8.11 -0.35
C LEU A 465 26.58 -7.03 -0.65
N GLU A 466 26.65 -5.98 0.16
CA GLU A 466 27.61 -4.90 -0.03
C GLU A 466 29.03 -5.35 0.35
N HIS A 467 29.79 -5.85 -0.63
CA HIS A 467 31.18 -6.32 -0.45
C HIS A 467 32.22 -5.18 -0.46
N GLU A 468 31.84 -3.99 -0.91
CA GLU A 468 32.65 -2.77 -0.80
C GLU A 468 31.83 -1.61 -0.20
N PRO A 469 32.47 -0.59 0.41
CA PRO A 469 31.74 0.54 1.00
C PRO A 469 30.95 1.32 -0.04
N GLY A 470 29.66 1.52 0.22
CA GLY A 470 28.79 2.35 -0.62
C GLY A 470 27.35 1.84 -0.67
N ARG A 471 26.55 2.46 -1.52
CA ARG A 471 25.27 1.94 -1.98
C ARG A 471 25.46 1.49 -3.42
N ASN A 472 25.42 0.20 -3.66
CA ASN A 472 25.63 -0.38 -4.98
C ASN A 472 24.34 -0.95 -5.55
N THR A 473 24.42 -1.46 -6.78
CA THR A 473 23.29 -1.96 -7.54
C THR A 473 23.38 -3.46 -7.73
N PHE A 474 22.28 -4.17 -7.45
CA PHE A 474 22.15 -5.60 -7.66
C PHE A 474 20.95 -5.88 -8.57
N TRP A 475 21.16 -6.65 -9.64
CA TRP A 475 20.11 -7.00 -10.61
C TRP A 475 20.12 -8.48 -10.94
N ALA A 476 18.95 -8.99 -11.28
CA ALA A 476 18.73 -10.30 -11.92
C ALA A 476 19.58 -11.40 -11.25
N PRO A 477 19.27 -11.75 -9.99
CA PRO A 477 19.97 -12.84 -9.34
C PRO A 477 19.65 -14.16 -10.04
N GLU A 478 20.56 -15.11 -9.97
CA GLU A 478 20.34 -16.52 -10.27
C GLU A 478 20.69 -17.32 -9.02
N LEU A 479 19.79 -18.20 -8.59
CA LEU A 479 19.91 -18.96 -7.35
C LEU A 479 19.87 -20.46 -7.63
N LEU A 480 20.88 -21.20 -7.17
CA LEU A 480 20.83 -22.67 -7.20
C LEU A 480 21.37 -23.28 -5.92
N TRP A 481 20.78 -24.40 -5.52
CA TRP A 481 21.28 -25.20 -4.41
C TRP A 481 22.21 -26.31 -4.89
N VAL A 482 23.42 -26.35 -4.34
CA VAL A 482 24.37 -27.46 -4.51
C VAL A 482 24.68 -28.04 -3.14
N GLY A 483 24.17 -29.25 -2.89
CA GLY A 483 24.15 -29.82 -1.53
C GLY A 483 23.35 -28.93 -0.57
N ASP A 484 23.98 -28.53 0.52
CA ASP A 484 23.42 -27.67 1.57
C ASP A 484 23.83 -26.19 1.43
N THR A 485 24.40 -25.82 0.27
CA THR A 485 24.82 -24.45 -0.02
C THR A 485 23.98 -23.88 -1.16
N CYS A 486 23.37 -22.73 -0.92
CA CYS A 486 22.75 -21.92 -1.96
C CYS A 486 23.82 -21.01 -2.56
N HIS A 487 23.94 -21.02 -3.89
CA HIS A 487 24.82 -20.17 -4.67
C HIS A 487 23.98 -19.10 -5.36
N MET A 488 24.41 -17.84 -5.26
CA MET A 488 23.81 -16.72 -6.00
C MET A 488 24.82 -16.13 -6.97
N PHE A 489 24.39 -15.95 -8.21
CA PHE A 489 25.10 -15.19 -9.23
C PHE A 489 24.28 -13.96 -9.57
N VAL A 490 24.80 -12.78 -9.27
CA VAL A 490 24.04 -11.52 -9.36
C VAL A 490 24.81 -10.48 -10.15
N SER A 491 24.09 -9.74 -10.99
CA SER A 491 24.66 -8.62 -11.72
C SER A 491 24.93 -7.46 -10.77
N TYR A 492 26.12 -6.90 -10.83
CA TYR A 492 26.63 -5.86 -9.95
C TYR A 492 27.04 -4.63 -10.75
N VAL A 493 26.57 -3.46 -10.31
CA VAL A 493 27.05 -2.16 -10.76
C VAL A 493 27.43 -1.32 -9.55
N ARG A 494 28.65 -0.78 -9.55
CA ARG A 494 29.14 0.08 -8.49
C ARG A 494 28.37 1.40 -8.46
N GLY A 495 27.87 1.76 -7.28
CA GLY A 495 27.16 3.02 -7.05
C GLY A 495 25.72 3.03 -7.58
N VAL A 496 25.20 4.26 -7.75
CA VAL A 496 23.88 4.54 -8.32
C VAL A 496 24.03 5.49 -9.52
N PRO A 497 24.39 4.99 -10.71
CA PRO A 497 24.49 5.84 -11.88
C PRO A 497 23.16 6.51 -12.30
N ASP A 498 23.26 7.67 -12.92
CA ASP A 498 22.13 8.43 -13.49
C ASP A 498 21.85 8.13 -14.97
N ARG A 499 22.76 7.39 -15.62
CA ARG A 499 22.74 7.01 -17.04
C ARG A 499 23.27 5.58 -17.23
N TRP A 500 23.05 5.01 -18.42
CA TRP A 500 23.48 3.64 -18.75
C TRP A 500 24.97 3.54 -19.13
N GLU A 501 25.54 4.61 -19.67
CA GLU A 501 26.89 4.63 -20.24
C GLU A 501 27.98 4.95 -19.21
N GLY A 502 29.16 4.35 -19.40
CA GLY A 502 30.37 4.69 -18.62
C GLY A 502 30.53 3.91 -17.32
N HIS A 503 29.75 2.84 -17.12
CA HIS A 503 29.79 2.00 -15.93
C HIS A 503 29.97 0.53 -16.30
N ALA A 504 30.91 -0.13 -15.62
CA ALA A 504 31.13 -1.57 -15.73
C ALA A 504 29.98 -2.32 -15.04
N ARG A 505 29.70 -3.52 -15.55
CA ARG A 505 28.71 -4.45 -15.03
C ARG A 505 29.38 -5.83 -14.97
N HIS A 506 29.37 -6.42 -13.79
CA HIS A 506 29.99 -7.71 -13.56
C HIS A 506 29.01 -8.65 -12.89
N ILE A 507 29.20 -9.96 -13.05
CA ILE A 507 28.48 -10.95 -12.26
C ILE A 507 29.34 -11.30 -11.04
N HIS A 508 28.73 -11.25 -9.86
CA HIS A 508 29.36 -11.60 -8.59
C HIS A 508 28.76 -12.87 -8.03
N HIS A 509 29.59 -13.69 -7.38
CA HIS A 509 29.19 -14.95 -6.74
C HIS A 509 29.09 -14.77 -5.22
N TYR A 510 27.97 -15.23 -4.66
CA TYR A 510 27.74 -15.32 -3.22
C TYR A 510 27.29 -16.72 -2.85
N THR A 511 27.51 -17.08 -1.58
CA THR A 511 27.03 -18.35 -1.00
C THR A 511 26.26 -18.11 0.29
N SER A 512 25.29 -18.96 0.58
CA SER A 512 24.53 -18.94 1.82
C SER A 512 24.06 -20.35 2.20
N SER A 513 23.84 -20.60 3.48
CA SER A 513 23.21 -21.83 3.98
C SER A 513 21.73 -21.65 4.35
N ASP A 514 21.26 -20.40 4.48
CA ASP A 514 19.90 -20.05 4.93
C ASP A 514 19.19 -19.03 4.03
N MET A 515 19.89 -18.52 3.00
CA MET A 515 19.49 -17.45 2.09
C MET A 515 19.25 -16.08 2.74
N TRP A 516 19.53 -15.91 4.03
CA TRP A 516 19.52 -14.62 4.72
C TRP A 516 20.91 -14.04 4.89
N ALA A 517 21.88 -14.88 5.25
CA ALA A 517 23.27 -14.50 5.45
C ALA A 517 24.10 -14.91 4.23
N TRP A 518 24.59 -13.92 3.48
CA TRP A 518 25.35 -14.12 2.26
C TRP A 518 26.84 -13.82 2.48
N GLU A 519 27.68 -14.72 1.98
CA GLU A 519 29.14 -14.55 1.92
C GLU A 519 29.57 -14.26 0.48
N HIS A 520 30.31 -13.17 0.27
CA HIS A 520 30.84 -12.82 -1.05
C HIS A 520 32.04 -13.70 -1.40
N GLN A 521 31.94 -14.44 -2.50
CA GLN A 521 33.01 -15.32 -2.98
C GLN A 521 33.93 -14.61 -3.98
N GLY A 522 33.41 -13.62 -4.71
CA GLY A 522 34.23 -12.81 -5.63
C GLY A 522 33.46 -12.32 -6.86
N ARG A 523 34.17 -11.55 -7.68
CA ARG A 523 33.75 -11.18 -9.04
C ARG A 523 34.11 -12.32 -9.99
N LEU A 524 33.24 -12.63 -10.94
CA LEU A 524 33.55 -13.60 -11.99
C LEU A 524 34.32 -12.96 -13.14
N GLU A 525 35.31 -13.69 -13.66
CA GLU A 525 36.04 -13.33 -14.89
C GLU A 525 35.33 -14.00 -16.08
N LEU A 526 34.63 -13.19 -16.88
CA LEU A 526 33.81 -13.60 -18.03
C LEU A 526 34.28 -12.89 -19.31
N SER A 527 33.48 -12.89 -20.37
CA SER A 527 33.86 -12.38 -21.69
C SER A 527 34.22 -10.87 -21.72
N SER A 528 33.62 -10.06 -20.85
CA SER A 528 33.86 -8.61 -20.81
C SER A 528 33.55 -7.99 -19.43
N ASP A 529 33.68 -6.67 -19.32
CA ASP A 529 33.27 -5.86 -18.16
C ASP A 529 31.85 -5.29 -18.27
N ARG A 530 31.03 -5.81 -19.20
CA ARG A 530 29.62 -5.44 -19.37
C ARG A 530 28.72 -6.67 -19.45
N VAL A 531 28.91 -7.58 -18.49
CA VAL A 531 28.19 -8.85 -18.40
C VAL A 531 27.13 -8.80 -17.29
N ILE A 532 25.93 -9.30 -17.58
CA ILE A 532 24.77 -9.32 -16.66
C ILE A 532 23.91 -10.57 -16.90
N ASP A 533 22.92 -10.77 -16.04
CA ASP A 533 21.82 -11.73 -16.17
C ASP A 533 22.31 -13.18 -16.31
N ALA A 534 22.87 -13.72 -15.23
CA ALA A 534 23.35 -15.09 -15.20
C ALA A 534 22.18 -16.09 -15.23
N ALA A 535 22.38 -17.25 -15.84
CA ALA A 535 21.59 -18.47 -15.64
C ALA A 535 22.51 -19.68 -15.61
N VAL A 536 22.41 -20.51 -14.59
CA VAL A 536 23.36 -21.59 -14.33
C VAL A 536 22.66 -22.94 -14.33
N VAL A 537 23.19 -23.86 -15.12
CA VAL A 537 22.68 -25.24 -15.23
C VAL A 537 23.77 -26.25 -14.92
N ALA A 538 23.40 -27.33 -14.23
CA ALA A 538 24.28 -28.48 -14.05
C ALA A 538 24.39 -29.27 -15.36
N LEU A 539 25.61 -29.64 -15.74
CA LEU A 539 25.85 -30.43 -16.96
C LEU A 539 25.64 -31.92 -16.70
N PRO A 540 25.07 -32.69 -17.66
CA PRO A 540 24.90 -34.15 -17.51
C PRO A 540 26.21 -34.91 -17.24
N GLY A 541 27.34 -34.40 -17.72
CA GLY A 541 28.68 -34.97 -17.52
C GLY A 541 29.38 -34.52 -16.24
N GLY A 542 28.71 -33.75 -15.38
CA GLY A 542 29.30 -33.09 -14.22
C GLY A 542 29.83 -31.69 -14.54
N GLY A 543 29.93 -30.85 -13.50
CA GLY A 543 30.19 -29.42 -13.65
C GLY A 543 28.94 -28.64 -14.02
N TYR A 544 29.15 -27.39 -14.42
CA TYR A 544 28.11 -26.38 -14.61
C TYR A 544 28.40 -25.53 -15.83
N ARG A 545 27.33 -24.99 -16.42
CA ARG A 545 27.40 -24.01 -17.48
C ARG A 545 26.56 -22.80 -17.12
N MET A 546 27.15 -21.63 -17.23
CA MET A 546 26.47 -20.35 -17.09
C MET A 546 26.19 -19.80 -18.48
N TYR A 547 24.98 -19.30 -18.68
CA TYR A 547 24.61 -18.41 -19.78
C TYR A 547 24.45 -17.01 -19.21
N TYR A 548 24.89 -15.99 -19.94
CA TYR A 548 24.82 -14.61 -19.50
C TYR A 548 24.80 -13.65 -20.68
N LYS A 549 24.27 -12.45 -20.49
CA LYS A 549 24.29 -11.39 -21.50
C LYS A 549 25.64 -10.69 -21.49
N ASP A 550 26.22 -10.47 -22.68
CA ASP A 550 27.35 -9.56 -22.87
C ASP A 550 26.93 -8.35 -23.71
N GLU A 551 26.90 -7.19 -23.06
CA GLU A 551 26.53 -5.94 -23.72
C GLU A 551 27.68 -5.30 -24.49
N ALA A 552 28.93 -5.65 -24.18
CA ALA A 552 30.07 -5.23 -24.99
C ALA A 552 30.00 -5.86 -26.39
N ASP A 553 29.39 -7.04 -26.51
CA ASP A 553 29.10 -7.72 -27.79
C ASP A 553 27.61 -7.58 -28.19
N GLY A 554 27.07 -6.36 -28.09
CA GLY A 554 25.77 -6.02 -28.67
C GLY A 554 24.54 -6.61 -27.97
N GLY A 555 24.68 -7.09 -26.72
CA GLY A 555 23.60 -7.71 -25.96
C GLY A 555 23.30 -9.11 -26.49
N THR A 556 24.35 -9.92 -26.62
CA THR A 556 24.28 -11.33 -27.05
C THR A 556 24.40 -12.25 -25.84
N THR A 557 23.86 -13.48 -25.94
CA THR A 557 24.06 -14.49 -24.90
C THR A 557 25.35 -15.23 -25.14
N TRP A 558 26.19 -15.24 -24.11
CA TRP A 558 27.42 -16.01 -24.01
C TRP A 558 27.24 -17.18 -23.04
N SER A 559 28.09 -18.18 -23.15
CA SER A 559 28.19 -19.25 -22.16
C SER A 559 29.62 -19.41 -21.64
N SER A 560 29.74 -19.94 -20.43
CA SER A 560 31.01 -20.32 -19.80
C SER A 560 30.81 -21.55 -18.93
N ASP A 561 31.81 -22.41 -18.87
CA ASP A 561 31.75 -23.68 -18.12
C ASP A 561 32.60 -23.58 -16.85
N SER A 562 32.16 -24.26 -15.79
CA SER A 562 32.85 -24.35 -14.50
C SER A 562 32.75 -25.76 -13.92
N ALA A 563 33.82 -26.23 -13.29
CA ALA A 563 33.79 -27.48 -12.54
C ALA A 563 33.32 -27.30 -11.08
N ASP A 564 33.43 -26.09 -10.53
CA ASP A 564 33.36 -25.79 -9.09
C ASP A 564 32.47 -24.60 -8.72
N LEU A 565 31.81 -23.97 -9.70
CA LEU A 565 31.00 -22.74 -9.59
C LEU A 565 31.79 -21.45 -9.29
N SER A 566 33.11 -21.52 -9.14
CA SER A 566 33.96 -20.37 -8.82
C SER A 566 34.85 -19.98 -10.00
N SER A 567 35.41 -20.96 -10.70
CA SER A 567 36.32 -20.76 -11.83
C SER A 567 35.58 -21.01 -13.14
N TRP A 568 35.47 -19.99 -13.99
CA TRP A 568 34.72 -20.04 -15.24
C TRP A 568 35.67 -19.91 -16.44
N SER A 569 35.47 -20.76 -17.46
CA SER A 569 36.30 -20.76 -18.67
C SER A 569 35.51 -21.18 -19.91
N GLY A 570 36.15 -21.13 -21.09
CA GLY A 570 35.50 -21.55 -22.33
C GLY A 570 34.42 -20.58 -22.82
N HIS A 571 34.61 -19.28 -22.57
CA HIS A 571 33.65 -18.23 -22.93
C HIS A 571 33.37 -18.26 -24.43
N ARG A 572 32.10 -18.40 -24.81
CA ARG A 572 31.68 -18.42 -26.21
C ARG A 572 30.32 -17.78 -26.39
N ARG A 573 30.15 -17.01 -27.47
CA ARG A 573 28.83 -16.54 -27.89
C ARG A 573 27.98 -17.74 -28.33
N VAL A 574 26.77 -17.82 -27.80
CA VAL A 574 25.81 -18.90 -28.06
C VAL A 574 24.63 -18.40 -28.90
N LEU A 575 24.16 -17.17 -28.63
CA LEU A 575 22.97 -16.65 -29.29
C LEU A 575 23.10 -15.16 -29.61
N GLN A 576 22.61 -14.78 -30.78
CA GLN A 576 22.47 -13.39 -31.22
C GLN A 576 21.12 -13.19 -31.88
N THR A 577 20.40 -12.15 -31.45
CA THR A 577 19.13 -11.73 -32.05
C THR A 577 19.30 -10.39 -32.77
N MET A 578 18.39 -10.10 -33.69
CA MET A 578 18.31 -8.78 -34.32
C MET A 578 17.83 -7.75 -33.27
N GLY A 579 18.72 -6.83 -32.88
CA GLY A 579 18.43 -5.76 -31.91
C GLY A 579 18.85 -6.04 -30.46
N GLY A 580 19.53 -7.17 -30.20
CA GLY A 580 19.96 -7.57 -28.86
C GLY A 580 18.84 -8.18 -28.02
N HIS A 581 19.20 -8.85 -26.93
CA HIS A 581 18.29 -9.47 -25.95
C HIS A 581 18.95 -9.54 -24.57
N GLU A 582 18.22 -9.98 -23.57
CA GLU A 582 18.73 -10.18 -22.20
C GLU A 582 18.03 -11.32 -21.44
N GLY A 583 18.34 -11.48 -20.16
CA GLY A 583 17.70 -12.47 -19.29
C GLY A 583 17.69 -13.89 -19.82
N PRO A 584 18.86 -14.51 -20.13
CA PRO A 584 18.89 -15.91 -20.49
C PRO A 584 18.36 -16.76 -19.32
N LYS A 585 17.50 -17.74 -19.59
CA LYS A 585 17.13 -18.79 -18.62
C LYS A 585 17.14 -20.15 -19.30
N VAL A 586 17.85 -21.11 -18.69
CA VAL A 586 18.01 -22.47 -19.23
C VAL A 586 17.38 -23.50 -18.31
N PHE A 587 16.63 -24.45 -18.88
CA PHE A 587 15.95 -25.50 -18.13
C PHE A 587 15.71 -26.74 -19.00
N PHE A 588 15.46 -27.88 -18.36
CA PHE A 588 15.09 -29.12 -19.05
C PHE A 588 13.60 -29.40 -18.86
N PHE A 589 12.87 -29.58 -19.95
CA PHE A 589 11.44 -29.86 -19.89
C PHE A 589 10.98 -30.67 -21.10
N GLU A 590 10.14 -31.68 -20.85
CA GLU A 590 9.61 -32.61 -21.85
C GLU A 590 10.67 -33.18 -22.82
N GLY A 591 11.83 -33.57 -22.27
CA GLY A 591 12.85 -34.30 -23.02
C GLY A 591 13.80 -33.42 -23.85
N ALA A 592 13.75 -32.10 -23.71
CA ALA A 592 14.68 -31.18 -24.37
C ALA A 592 15.17 -30.08 -23.41
N TRP A 593 16.32 -29.50 -23.74
CA TRP A 593 16.78 -28.28 -23.13
C TRP A 593 16.15 -27.07 -23.81
N TRP A 594 15.79 -26.08 -23.01
CA TRP A 594 15.18 -24.84 -23.44
C TRP A 594 16.00 -23.66 -22.95
N LEU A 595 16.14 -22.64 -23.79
CA LEU A 595 16.75 -21.34 -23.48
C LEU A 595 15.72 -20.26 -23.80
N LEU A 596 15.34 -19.48 -22.78
CA LEU A 596 14.55 -18.27 -22.95
C LEU A 596 15.46 -17.05 -22.95
N VAL A 597 15.14 -16.04 -23.77
CA VAL A 597 15.75 -14.70 -23.69
C VAL A 597 14.69 -13.62 -23.93
N ASP A 598 14.77 -12.51 -23.20
CA ASP A 598 13.89 -11.36 -23.40
C ASP A 598 14.30 -10.62 -24.67
N GLY A 599 13.47 -10.74 -25.71
CA GLY A 599 13.64 -10.05 -26.98
C GLY A 599 12.90 -8.72 -27.06
N TRP A 600 12.58 -8.09 -25.93
CA TRP A 600 11.85 -6.83 -25.75
C TRP A 600 10.37 -6.86 -26.17
N LYS A 601 9.90 -8.00 -26.66
CA LYS A 601 8.54 -8.23 -27.17
C LYS A 601 7.98 -9.56 -26.66
N GLY A 602 8.41 -9.98 -25.47
CA GLY A 602 8.21 -11.33 -24.94
C GLY A 602 9.47 -12.17 -25.05
N GLN A 603 9.39 -13.37 -24.50
CA GLN A 603 10.51 -14.31 -24.38
C GLN A 603 10.66 -15.11 -25.68
N LEU A 604 11.81 -15.01 -26.33
CA LEU A 604 12.20 -15.92 -27.41
C LEU A 604 12.60 -17.25 -26.78
N ALA A 605 12.08 -18.36 -27.32
CA ALA A 605 12.39 -19.70 -26.86
C ALA A 605 13.27 -20.41 -27.89
N TYR A 606 14.33 -21.05 -27.42
CA TYR A 606 15.21 -21.89 -28.20
C TYR A 606 15.24 -23.30 -27.61
N ARG A 607 15.35 -24.30 -28.47
CA ARG A 607 15.41 -25.72 -28.11
C ARG A 607 16.81 -26.26 -28.40
N SER A 608 17.30 -27.15 -27.54
CA SER A 608 18.57 -27.84 -27.69
C SER A 608 18.48 -29.27 -27.19
N ASP A 609 19.24 -30.17 -27.82
CA ASP A 609 19.42 -31.54 -27.34
C ASP A 609 20.75 -31.71 -26.55
N ASP A 610 21.68 -30.74 -26.63
CA ASP A 610 23.07 -30.86 -26.19
C ASP A 610 23.60 -29.69 -25.33
N LEU A 611 22.78 -28.67 -25.06
CA LEU A 611 23.16 -27.41 -24.37
C LEU A 611 24.19 -26.55 -25.13
N GLU A 612 24.50 -26.86 -26.38
CA GLU A 612 25.49 -26.14 -27.18
C GLU A 612 24.87 -25.53 -28.42
N SER A 613 24.06 -26.31 -29.11
CA SER A 613 23.38 -25.96 -30.35
C SER A 613 21.93 -25.60 -30.04
N TRP A 614 21.50 -24.40 -30.45
CA TRP A 614 20.18 -23.86 -30.12
C TRP A 614 19.40 -23.54 -31.40
N GLU A 615 18.18 -24.08 -31.49
CA GLU A 615 17.25 -23.85 -32.59
C GLU A 615 16.07 -23.00 -32.12
N GLU A 616 15.68 -21.98 -32.90
CA GLU A 616 14.56 -21.11 -32.53
C GLU A 616 13.24 -21.90 -32.51
N ALA A 617 12.59 -21.95 -31.36
CA ALA A 617 11.42 -22.77 -31.07
C ALA A 617 10.20 -21.93 -30.68
N GLY A 618 10.21 -20.63 -30.96
CA GLY A 618 9.05 -19.75 -30.86
C GLY A 618 9.26 -18.54 -29.96
N ARG A 619 8.15 -17.86 -29.68
CA ARG A 619 8.09 -16.72 -28.78
C ARG A 619 6.88 -16.90 -27.89
N ILE A 620 7.08 -16.72 -26.59
CA ILE A 620 6.03 -16.75 -25.58
C ILE A 620 5.91 -15.38 -24.93
N LEU A 621 4.78 -15.15 -24.25
CA LEU A 621 4.55 -13.92 -23.51
C LEU A 621 4.65 -12.64 -24.38
N GLU A 622 4.14 -12.70 -25.60
CA GLU A 622 4.07 -11.55 -26.50
C GLU A 622 3.06 -10.50 -26.01
N PRO A 623 3.22 -9.21 -26.39
CA PRO A 623 2.23 -8.18 -26.09
C PRO A 623 0.79 -8.54 -26.46
N ALA A 624 0.61 -9.22 -27.60
CA ALA A 624 -0.69 -9.65 -28.10
C ALA A 624 -1.36 -10.72 -27.22
N THR A 625 -0.58 -11.42 -26.39
CA THR A 625 -1.08 -12.43 -25.44
C THR A 625 -1.39 -11.86 -24.06
N GLY A 626 -1.05 -10.58 -23.81
CA GLY A 626 -1.35 -9.91 -22.54
C GLY A 626 -2.85 -9.82 -22.27
N ARG A 627 -3.21 -9.65 -20.99
CA ARG A 627 -4.59 -9.68 -20.49
C ARG A 627 -5.08 -8.26 -20.19
N PRO A 628 -5.88 -7.64 -21.09
CA PRO A 628 -6.38 -6.28 -20.89
C PRO A 628 -7.16 -6.15 -19.58
N GLY A 629 -7.03 -5.00 -18.92
CA GLY A 629 -7.69 -4.74 -17.63
C GLY A 629 -7.01 -5.39 -16.42
N THR A 630 -5.84 -5.99 -16.59
CA THR A 630 -4.99 -6.53 -15.51
C THR A 630 -3.61 -5.89 -15.55
N ASP A 631 -2.77 -6.19 -14.55
CA ASP A 631 -1.36 -5.78 -14.58
C ASP A 631 -0.52 -6.62 -15.59
N ASP A 632 -1.01 -7.79 -16.03
CA ASP A 632 -0.35 -8.67 -17.01
C ASP A 632 -0.63 -8.24 -18.46
N VAL A 633 -0.29 -7.00 -18.78
CA VAL A 633 -0.42 -6.42 -20.12
C VAL A 633 0.94 -6.21 -20.76
N GLY A 634 0.98 -6.18 -22.09
CA GLY A 634 2.23 -5.97 -22.83
C GLY A 634 3.17 -7.17 -22.82
N ALA A 635 4.43 -6.93 -23.18
CA ALA A 635 5.46 -7.96 -23.23
C ALA A 635 5.79 -8.49 -21.82
N GLY A 636 5.97 -9.81 -21.71
CA GLY A 636 6.54 -10.42 -20.52
C GLY A 636 8.06 -10.31 -20.62
N HIS A 637 8.67 -9.68 -19.62
CA HIS A 637 10.09 -9.41 -19.57
C HIS A 637 10.84 -10.46 -18.75
N HIS A 638 12.17 -10.35 -18.68
CA HIS A 638 13.11 -11.23 -17.94
C HIS A 638 12.43 -12.25 -17.02
N ALA A 639 12.57 -13.53 -17.38
CA ALA A 639 11.77 -14.60 -16.80
C ALA A 639 12.63 -15.65 -16.11
N ASP A 640 12.05 -16.23 -15.07
CA ASP A 640 12.55 -17.43 -14.41
C ASP A 640 11.54 -18.58 -14.56
N LEU A 641 11.94 -19.78 -14.15
CA LEU A 641 11.17 -20.98 -14.39
C LEU A 641 11.31 -21.99 -13.26
N VAL A 642 10.19 -22.68 -12.97
CA VAL A 642 10.16 -23.84 -12.10
C VAL A 642 9.50 -25.01 -12.80
N VAL A 643 10.12 -26.19 -12.73
CA VAL A 643 9.56 -27.47 -13.19
C VAL A 643 9.07 -28.26 -11.99
N ASP A 644 7.77 -28.56 -11.96
CA ASP A 644 7.13 -29.35 -10.91
C ASP A 644 6.57 -30.65 -11.50
N GLY A 645 7.37 -31.72 -11.43
CA GLY A 645 7.03 -33.01 -12.02
C GLY A 645 6.88 -32.91 -13.55
N SER A 646 5.65 -33.07 -14.04
CA SER A 646 5.33 -32.98 -15.47
C SER A 646 4.85 -31.59 -15.93
N ARG A 647 4.84 -30.60 -15.04
CA ARG A 647 4.38 -29.24 -15.32
C ARG A 647 5.55 -28.28 -15.23
N ALA A 648 5.52 -27.21 -16.02
CA ALA A 648 6.50 -26.14 -15.93
C ALA A 648 5.78 -24.79 -15.88
N TYR A 649 6.31 -23.87 -15.08
CA TYR A 649 5.75 -22.54 -14.92
C TYR A 649 6.82 -21.49 -15.17
N VAL A 650 6.51 -20.53 -16.03
CA VAL A 650 7.34 -19.35 -16.25
C VAL A 650 6.86 -18.23 -15.35
N VAL A 651 7.78 -17.62 -14.61
CA VAL A 651 7.54 -16.44 -13.78
C VAL A 651 8.22 -15.25 -14.47
N TYR A 652 7.50 -14.16 -14.66
CA TYR A 652 7.97 -13.02 -15.46
C TYR A 652 7.40 -11.72 -14.91
N PHE A 653 7.85 -10.57 -15.40
CA PHE A 653 7.24 -9.29 -15.03
C PHE A 653 6.75 -8.49 -16.24
N THR A 654 5.84 -7.56 -16.00
CA THR A 654 5.33 -6.60 -17.00
C THR A 654 5.45 -5.18 -16.47
N HIS A 655 5.26 -4.19 -17.36
CA HIS A 655 5.10 -2.79 -17.02
C HIS A 655 3.71 -2.30 -17.44
N PRO A 656 2.71 -2.36 -16.55
CA PRO A 656 1.30 -2.20 -16.95
C PRO A 656 0.94 -0.85 -17.58
N GLU A 657 1.56 0.24 -17.14
CA GLU A 657 1.32 1.57 -17.73
C GLU A 657 2.33 1.98 -18.82
N ARG A 658 3.22 1.08 -19.23
CA ARG A 658 4.20 1.38 -20.28
C ARG A 658 3.60 1.11 -21.65
N HIS A 659 2.93 2.12 -22.21
CA HIS A 659 2.29 2.02 -23.52
C HIS A 659 3.23 2.33 -24.70
N THR A 660 4.35 3.03 -24.46
CA THR A 660 5.40 3.30 -25.47
C THR A 660 6.78 3.30 -24.83
N ALA A 661 7.85 3.11 -25.62
CA ALA A 661 9.23 3.18 -25.13
C ALA A 661 9.63 4.56 -24.57
N ALA A 662 8.85 5.61 -24.85
CA ALA A 662 9.19 7.01 -24.61
C ALA A 662 8.49 7.67 -23.41
N SER A 663 7.60 6.98 -22.69
CA SER A 663 6.93 7.56 -21.52
C SER A 663 7.79 7.38 -20.26
N ASP A 664 8.69 8.31 -19.98
CA ASP A 664 9.38 8.40 -18.68
C ASP A 664 8.49 9.08 -17.63
N LEU A 665 7.24 8.60 -17.53
CA LEU A 665 6.35 8.99 -16.46
C LEU A 665 6.63 8.08 -15.26
N PRO A 666 6.68 8.59 -14.03
CA PRO A 666 6.90 7.77 -12.84
C PRO A 666 5.97 6.55 -12.74
N ARG A 667 4.72 6.67 -13.20
CA ARG A 667 3.76 5.55 -13.26
C ARG A 667 4.17 4.44 -14.23
N ALA A 668 4.81 4.76 -15.36
CA ALA A 668 5.24 3.77 -16.35
C ALA A 668 6.46 2.93 -15.89
N ARG A 669 7.08 3.28 -14.76
CA ARG A 669 8.19 2.55 -14.14
C ARG A 669 7.71 1.35 -13.32
N ARG A 670 6.44 1.36 -12.91
CA ARG A 670 5.81 0.32 -12.11
C ARG A 670 5.96 -1.03 -12.78
N SER A 671 6.21 -2.07 -11.98
CA SER A 671 6.26 -3.44 -12.46
C SER A 671 5.62 -4.42 -11.50
N SER A 672 5.20 -5.53 -12.07
CA SER A 672 4.44 -6.56 -11.37
C SER A 672 4.83 -7.93 -11.89
N VAL A 673 4.93 -8.90 -10.97
CA VAL A 673 5.35 -10.27 -11.29
C VAL A 673 4.12 -11.13 -11.58
N HIS A 674 4.24 -12.03 -12.55
CA HIS A 674 3.19 -12.89 -13.08
C HIS A 674 3.71 -14.31 -13.25
N VAL A 675 2.79 -15.25 -13.42
CA VAL A 675 3.10 -16.65 -13.73
C VAL A 675 2.24 -17.10 -14.92
N ALA A 676 2.82 -17.93 -15.77
CA ALA A 676 2.12 -18.65 -16.83
C ALA A 676 2.57 -20.12 -16.83
N GLU A 677 1.64 -21.06 -17.06
CA GLU A 677 1.98 -22.45 -17.31
C GLU A 677 2.55 -22.61 -18.72
N LEU A 678 3.57 -23.46 -18.84
CA LEU A 678 4.23 -23.78 -20.09
C LEU A 678 3.77 -25.13 -20.64
N HIS A 679 3.62 -25.18 -21.95
CA HIS A 679 3.32 -26.40 -22.69
C HIS A 679 4.20 -26.50 -23.93
N VAL A 680 4.61 -27.73 -24.28
CA VAL A 680 5.22 -28.00 -25.58
C VAL A 680 4.12 -28.48 -26.53
N VAL A 681 3.87 -27.70 -27.57
CA VAL A 681 2.88 -28.03 -28.62
C VAL A 681 3.61 -28.06 -29.95
N ASP A 682 3.57 -29.19 -30.64
CA ASP A 682 4.24 -29.41 -31.93
C ASP A 682 5.74 -29.01 -31.93
N GLY A 683 6.44 -29.33 -30.83
CA GLY A 683 7.86 -29.04 -30.65
C GLY A 683 8.19 -27.58 -30.36
N ARG A 684 7.19 -26.74 -30.07
CA ARG A 684 7.34 -25.32 -29.72
C ARG A 684 6.85 -25.05 -28.31
N LEU A 685 7.52 -24.16 -27.60
CA LEU A 685 7.08 -23.73 -26.28
C LEU A 685 5.95 -22.72 -26.41
N THR A 686 4.91 -22.90 -25.60
CA THR A 686 3.77 -22.00 -25.49
C THR A 686 3.54 -21.66 -24.02
N ALA A 687 2.99 -20.47 -23.74
CA ALA A 687 2.68 -20.04 -22.38
C ALA A 687 1.22 -19.62 -22.26
N ALA A 688 0.51 -20.23 -21.31
CA ALA A 688 -0.89 -19.92 -21.02
C ALA A 688 -0.96 -18.78 -20.00
N ARG A 689 -0.99 -17.52 -20.48
CA ARG A 689 -1.12 -16.36 -19.57
C ARG A 689 -2.45 -16.41 -18.83
N GLY A 690 -2.36 -16.38 -17.51
CA GLY A 690 -3.51 -16.52 -16.62
C GLY A 690 -3.78 -17.92 -16.11
N GLU A 691 -2.97 -18.89 -16.52
CA GLU A 691 -2.90 -20.20 -15.90
C GLU A 691 -1.53 -20.37 -15.21
N PRO A 692 -1.43 -21.02 -14.04
CA PRO A 692 -2.56 -21.48 -13.24
C PRO A 692 -3.28 -20.30 -12.57
N ASP A 693 -4.57 -20.48 -12.28
CA ASP A 693 -5.35 -19.54 -11.46
C ASP A 693 -4.75 -19.29 -10.07
N VAL A 694 -4.06 -20.31 -9.54
CA VAL A 694 -3.30 -20.28 -8.29
C VAL A 694 -2.09 -21.19 -8.46
N LEU A 695 -0.89 -20.64 -8.27
CA LEU A 695 0.34 -21.42 -8.27
C LEU A 695 0.41 -22.28 -7.01
N ARG A 696 0.71 -23.57 -7.16
CA ARG A 696 0.94 -24.52 -6.07
C ARG A 696 2.03 -25.51 -6.46
N LEU A 697 3.25 -25.18 -6.07
CA LEU A 697 4.45 -25.97 -6.28
C LEU A 697 4.61 -27.01 -5.17
N SER A 698 4.99 -28.22 -5.58
CA SER A 698 5.42 -29.26 -4.65
C SER A 698 6.76 -28.91 -3.98
N ASP A 699 7.12 -29.65 -2.93
CA ASP A 699 8.41 -29.48 -2.24
C ASP A 699 9.62 -29.93 -3.07
N ASP A 700 9.38 -30.74 -4.11
CA ASP A 700 10.39 -31.36 -4.96
C ASP A 700 10.55 -30.65 -6.32
N ALA A 701 9.82 -29.55 -6.55
CA ALA A 701 9.95 -28.77 -7.77
C ALA A 701 11.35 -28.13 -7.90
N VAL A 702 11.86 -28.04 -9.13
CA VAL A 702 13.25 -27.70 -9.47
C VAL A 702 13.32 -26.44 -10.31
#